data_AF-A0A927STE6-F1
#
_entry.id   AF-A0A927STE6-F1
#
_cell.length_a   1.000
_cell.length_b   1.000
_cell.length_c   1.000
_cell.angle_alpha   90.00
_cell.angle_beta   90.00
_cell.angle_gamma   90.00
#
_symmetry.space_group_name_H-M   'P 1'
#
loop_
_entity.id
_entity.type
_entity.pdbx_description
1 polymer ?
#
loop_
_entity_poly.entity_id
_entity_poly.type
_entity_poly.pdbx_seq_one_letter_code
_entity_poly.pdbx_strand_id
1 'polypeptide(L)'
;MKRTVLLVVSIVMAVALAINGTIAYLTDTDSDVNVMTLGNVQIEQIEQERDDAGVVNTPFTQDKPLYPAYYEDGETDLDKITGEIDKYVSVENTGASDAYVRTVFAFEGTEIGDIIHLIKNETEWKWETLNTPITIGGVDYTILVATYPEALAAGDTTPYSLMNLYMDKKAGNDDVAAYGNTYDVLVQSQAVQTENMPENPSEALDAAFGKVADNVADWFDGVSPVSYVSDISELQEALAKGGTVKLTDDITVTQEDLQEIVGRDDGMTTVFNVAGKSVTLDLNGKNINVEGDTDAVFFATDGKLDIVGAGDIITDCECYMVWARGDEGTDVEVNIYGGNFVAEHDPSDSAECAVLLYADATNYGDGTTPPHSHINVYGGTYSNAIVTGQSVLNVKNHGAGEITLYGGSFKNFDPATDVSADDKKWVKPADGYNTEKIGDWYAVGEGEVPVVEVNDQATLKAALQAGKDVELQAGEYTFPSSDIPAGTTITCAPGTVFNGNSSLNIKGSTVEGATFSNENGNTVGGTINGTFKDCVFTGDNALRYCYAGETVVFENCVFDGDLYGAHFDGGSNDVIFKDCTFSGFNTFGSALTKLTLDGCTFVANGKSDYNGVNLWGNSDVIDCTFIFDGSCYYEWVDACGNNKTLNFTNCVVNDGTNTMPLDSSIVGDYGSNNTINFY
;
A
#
# COMPACT_ATOMS: atom_id res chain seq x y z
N MET A 1 -35.92 3.90 26.88
CA MET A 1 -35.34 2.55 26.69
C MET A 1 -34.49 2.21 27.91
N LYS A 2 -34.62 1.01 28.52
CA LYS A 2 -33.89 0.66 29.76
C LYS A 2 -32.39 0.44 29.45
N ARG A 3 -31.50 0.96 30.30
CA ARG A 3 -30.02 0.92 30.19
C ARG A 3 -29.44 -0.46 29.81
N THR A 4 -30.13 -1.54 30.16
CA THR A 4 -29.76 -2.92 29.81
C THR A 4 -29.85 -3.23 28.31
N VAL A 5 -30.78 -2.61 27.58
CA VAL A 5 -30.92 -2.80 26.12
C VAL A 5 -29.83 -2.05 25.36
N LEU A 6 -29.42 -0.87 25.85
CA LEU A 6 -28.32 -0.10 25.27
C LEU A 6 -26.98 -0.84 25.40
N LEU A 7 -26.75 -1.52 26.54
CA LEU A 7 -25.52 -2.26 26.80
C LEU A 7 -25.42 -3.57 26.00
N VAL A 8 -26.56 -4.21 25.70
CA VAL A 8 -26.60 -5.40 24.82
C VAL A 8 -26.38 -5.00 23.37
N VAL A 9 -26.95 -3.88 22.92
CA VAL A 9 -26.73 -3.35 21.56
C VAL A 9 -25.28 -2.87 21.37
N SER A 10 -24.65 -2.28 22.40
CA SER A 10 -23.23 -1.88 22.34
C SER A 10 -22.28 -3.07 22.34
N ILE A 11 -22.59 -4.16 23.05
CA ILE A 11 -21.80 -5.39 23.02
C ILE A 11 -21.98 -6.10 21.67
N VAL A 12 -23.17 -6.10 21.08
CA VAL A 12 -23.41 -6.67 19.75
C VAL A 12 -22.73 -5.84 18.66
N MET A 13 -22.64 -4.51 18.79
CA MET A 13 -21.84 -3.66 17.88
C MET A 13 -20.33 -3.84 18.08
N ALA A 14 -19.85 -4.02 19.32
CA ALA A 14 -18.44 -4.33 19.57
C ALA A 14 -18.03 -5.72 19.03
N VAL A 15 -18.96 -6.69 19.02
CA VAL A 15 -18.75 -8.00 18.38
C VAL A 15 -18.86 -7.89 16.85
N ALA A 16 -19.66 -6.99 16.30
CA ALA A 16 -19.71 -6.74 14.85
C ALA A 16 -18.44 -6.04 14.32
N LEU A 17 -17.80 -5.18 15.12
CA LEU A 17 -16.50 -4.58 14.81
C LEU A 17 -15.34 -5.58 14.90
N ALA A 18 -15.50 -6.66 15.66
CA ALA A 18 -14.52 -7.76 15.70
C ALA A 18 -14.66 -8.75 14.51
N ILE A 19 -15.74 -8.66 13.72
CA ILE A 19 -15.96 -9.53 12.54
C ILE A 19 -15.47 -8.85 11.25
N ASN A 20 -15.32 -7.53 11.23
CA ASN A 20 -14.54 -6.82 10.21
C ASN A 20 -13.05 -6.74 10.61
N GLY A 21 -12.52 -7.86 11.12
CA GLY A 21 -11.08 -8.06 11.12
C GLY A 21 -10.60 -7.81 9.70
N THR A 22 -9.76 -6.79 9.56
CA THR A 22 -8.92 -6.50 8.39
C THR A 22 -8.77 -7.75 7.54
N ILE A 23 -9.31 -7.75 6.32
CA ILE A 23 -8.70 -8.54 5.25
C ILE A 23 -7.32 -7.93 5.14
N ALA A 24 -6.36 -8.52 5.85
CA ALA A 24 -4.96 -8.27 5.58
C ALA A 24 -4.80 -8.67 4.12
N TYR A 25 -4.62 -7.66 3.27
CA TYR A 25 -3.84 -7.86 2.07
C TYR A 25 -2.49 -8.34 2.61
N LEU A 26 -2.28 -9.66 2.59
CA LEU A 26 -0.98 -10.24 2.91
C LEU A 26 -0.07 -9.82 1.75
N THR A 27 0.47 -8.60 1.81
CA THR A 27 1.81 -8.34 1.27
C THR A 27 2.76 -8.99 2.26
N ASP A 28 2.84 -10.32 2.19
CA ASP A 28 3.99 -11.01 2.73
C ASP A 28 5.15 -10.67 1.79
N THR A 29 6.13 -9.97 2.32
CA THR A 29 7.31 -9.48 1.61
C THR A 29 8.56 -10.17 2.15
N ASP A 30 8.43 -11.40 2.65
CA ASP A 30 9.56 -12.30 2.84
C ASP A 30 9.75 -13.10 1.55
N SER A 31 10.97 -13.13 1.01
CA SER A 31 11.36 -13.87 -0.20
C SER A 31 11.37 -15.39 -0.02
N ASP A 32 10.60 -15.90 0.94
CA ASP A 32 10.52 -17.30 1.28
C ASP A 32 9.39 -17.95 0.48
N VAL A 33 9.81 -18.86 -0.40
CA VAL A 33 9.06 -19.95 -1.03
C VAL A 33 7.55 -19.97 -0.71
N ASN A 34 6.78 -19.12 -1.38
CA ASN A 34 5.32 -18.98 -1.29
C ASN A 34 4.68 -19.61 -0.04
N VAL A 35 4.71 -18.89 1.08
CA VAL A 35 3.99 -19.26 2.30
C VAL A 35 2.73 -18.40 2.42
N MET A 36 1.58 -19.02 2.60
CA MET A 36 0.35 -18.29 2.98
C MET A 36 -0.07 -18.66 4.39
N THR A 37 -0.15 -17.67 5.29
CA THR A 37 -0.59 -17.87 6.68
C THR A 37 -1.78 -16.98 7.03
N LEU A 38 -2.67 -17.48 7.88
CA LEU A 38 -3.77 -16.69 8.44
C LEU A 38 -3.84 -16.88 9.95
N GLY A 39 -3.77 -15.75 10.66
CA GLY A 39 -3.93 -15.63 12.11
C GLY A 39 -2.75 -16.22 12.91
N ASN A 40 -1.89 -15.36 13.46
CA ASN A 40 -0.74 -15.63 14.36
C ASN A 40 0.04 -16.96 14.16
N VAL A 41 0.03 -17.52 12.95
CA VAL A 41 0.73 -18.72 12.51
C VAL A 41 1.80 -18.26 11.54
N GLN A 42 2.97 -18.89 11.63
CA GLN A 42 4.10 -18.70 10.70
C GLN A 42 4.60 -20.09 10.35
N ILE A 43 4.94 -20.31 9.09
CA ILE A 43 5.50 -21.58 8.63
C ILE A 43 6.71 -21.33 7.73
N GLU A 44 7.59 -22.30 7.65
CA GLU A 44 8.69 -22.35 6.69
C GLU A 44 8.50 -23.56 5.77
N GLN A 45 8.49 -23.33 4.46
CA GLN A 45 8.52 -24.41 3.46
C GLN A 45 9.97 -24.83 3.23
N ILE A 46 10.26 -26.10 3.45
CA ILE A 46 11.60 -26.67 3.37
C ILE A 46 11.66 -27.61 2.17
N GLU A 47 12.46 -27.27 1.17
CA GLU A 47 12.75 -28.08 -0.01
C GLU A 47 14.22 -28.50 -0.04
N GLN A 48 14.48 -29.81 -0.01
CA GLN A 48 15.83 -30.36 0.13
C GLN A 48 16.12 -31.51 -0.83
N GLU A 49 17.40 -31.81 -1.00
CA GLU A 49 17.94 -32.96 -1.71
C GLU A 49 18.99 -33.71 -0.87
N ARG A 50 19.30 -34.95 -1.29
CA ARG A 50 20.37 -35.73 -0.66
C ARG A 50 21.74 -35.18 -1.05
N ASP A 51 22.63 -35.05 -0.07
CA ASP A 51 24.05 -34.76 -0.30
C ASP A 51 24.82 -35.98 -0.85
N ASP A 52 26.10 -35.81 -1.14
CA ASP A 52 27.01 -36.90 -1.59
C ASP A 52 27.08 -38.09 -0.61
N ALA A 53 26.69 -37.90 0.66
CA ALA A 53 26.63 -38.93 1.69
C ALA A 53 25.24 -39.59 1.80
N GLY A 54 24.26 -39.16 0.98
CA GLY A 54 22.90 -39.66 0.96
C GLY A 54 22.00 -39.06 2.04
N VAL A 55 22.40 -37.96 2.69
CA VAL A 55 21.65 -37.30 3.76
C VAL A 55 20.83 -36.14 3.18
N VAL A 56 19.53 -36.09 3.49
CA VAL A 56 18.66 -34.97 3.11
C VAL A 56 18.96 -33.77 4.00
N ASN A 57 19.74 -32.82 3.49
CA ASN A 57 20.17 -31.62 4.23
C ASN A 57 20.57 -30.45 3.32
N THR A 58 20.61 -30.64 2.00
CA THR A 58 21.06 -29.65 1.03
C THR A 58 19.82 -28.97 0.44
N PRO A 59 19.76 -27.63 0.32
CA PRO A 59 18.66 -26.96 -0.35
C PRO A 59 18.43 -27.50 -1.76
N PHE A 60 17.17 -27.70 -2.14
CA PHE A 60 16.84 -28.24 -3.45
C PHE A 60 17.22 -27.25 -4.57
N THR A 61 17.93 -27.74 -5.58
CA THR A 61 18.21 -26.95 -6.79
C THR A 61 17.11 -27.18 -7.83
N GLN A 62 16.46 -26.11 -8.29
CA GLN A 62 15.44 -26.15 -9.34
C GLN A 62 16.03 -26.41 -10.73
N ASP A 63 15.16 -26.62 -11.71
CA ASP A 63 15.52 -26.81 -13.12
C ASP A 63 16.53 -27.95 -13.35
N LYS A 64 16.41 -29.03 -12.57
CA LYS A 64 17.26 -30.20 -12.77
C LYS A 64 16.92 -30.89 -14.08
N PRO A 65 17.93 -31.39 -14.83
CA PRO A 65 17.66 -32.22 -15.99
C PRO A 65 16.88 -33.46 -15.62
N LEU A 66 15.78 -33.72 -16.33
CA LEU A 66 14.97 -34.91 -16.15
C LEU A 66 15.13 -35.83 -17.36
N TYR A 67 15.62 -37.04 -17.09
CA TYR A 67 15.82 -38.07 -18.10
C TYR A 67 15.03 -39.34 -17.74
N PRO A 68 14.70 -40.18 -18.73
CA PRO A 68 14.09 -41.48 -18.46
C PRO A 68 14.96 -42.27 -17.48
N ALA A 69 14.37 -42.63 -16.36
CA ALA A 69 15.07 -43.28 -15.27
C ALA A 69 15.47 -44.72 -15.64
N TYR A 70 16.45 -45.25 -14.92
CA TYR A 70 16.85 -46.65 -15.00
C TYR A 70 16.62 -47.35 -13.66
N TYR A 71 15.89 -48.46 -13.70
CA TYR A 71 15.65 -49.35 -12.58
C TYR A 71 15.25 -50.75 -13.11
N GLU A 72 15.57 -51.79 -12.34
CA GLU A 72 15.19 -53.17 -12.69
C GLU A 72 13.67 -53.37 -12.56
N ASP A 73 13.08 -54.22 -13.42
CA ASP A 73 11.63 -54.45 -13.43
C ASP A 73 11.12 -54.95 -12.06
N GLY A 74 10.25 -54.16 -11.44
CA GLY A 74 9.53 -54.52 -10.22
C GLY A 74 10.19 -54.10 -8.90
N GLU A 75 11.26 -53.29 -8.92
CA GLU A 75 11.80 -52.69 -7.70
C GLU A 75 11.02 -51.43 -7.28
N THR A 76 10.61 -51.41 -6.01
CA THR A 76 9.98 -50.26 -5.31
C THR A 76 10.98 -49.60 -4.36
N ASP A 77 12.27 -49.81 -4.59
CA ASP A 77 13.35 -49.37 -3.71
C ASP A 77 13.83 -47.99 -4.17
N LEU A 78 13.49 -46.98 -3.38
CA LEU A 78 13.73 -45.57 -3.68
C LEU A 78 15.22 -45.26 -3.83
N ASP A 79 16.09 -46.08 -3.25
CA ASP A 79 17.55 -45.91 -3.31
C ASP A 79 18.19 -46.51 -4.58
N LYS A 80 17.38 -47.05 -5.51
CA LYS A 80 17.85 -47.77 -6.70
C LYS A 80 17.40 -47.19 -8.03
N ILE A 81 16.70 -46.06 -8.03
CA ILE A 81 16.26 -45.40 -9.25
C ILE A 81 17.37 -44.46 -9.70
N THR A 82 17.97 -44.74 -10.86
CA THR A 82 18.96 -43.84 -11.47
C THR A 82 18.25 -42.82 -12.34
N GLY A 83 18.56 -41.53 -12.20
CA GLY A 83 17.94 -40.44 -12.96
C GLY A 83 16.72 -39.81 -12.29
N GLU A 84 16.53 -40.09 -11.00
CA GLU A 84 15.54 -39.40 -10.17
C GLU A 84 15.99 -37.99 -9.79
N ILE A 85 15.02 -37.12 -9.55
CA ILE A 85 15.19 -35.80 -8.95
C ILE A 85 14.76 -35.91 -7.50
N ASP A 86 15.72 -35.76 -6.60
CA ASP A 86 15.46 -35.65 -5.16
C ASP A 86 14.83 -34.31 -4.85
N LYS A 87 13.58 -34.32 -4.37
CA LYS A 87 12.85 -33.13 -3.95
C LYS A 87 12.05 -33.47 -2.71
N TYR A 88 12.71 -33.36 -1.56
CA TYR A 88 12.15 -33.62 -0.24
C TYR A 88 11.47 -32.36 0.27
N VAL A 89 10.16 -32.41 0.43
CA VAL A 89 9.36 -31.23 0.81
C VAL A 89 8.72 -31.44 2.17
N SER A 90 9.02 -30.55 3.11
CA SER A 90 8.40 -30.51 4.45
C SER A 90 8.04 -29.08 4.82
N VAL A 91 7.28 -28.93 5.89
CA VAL A 91 6.84 -27.66 6.45
C VAL A 91 7.12 -27.64 7.93
N GLU A 92 7.78 -26.58 8.41
CA GLU A 92 7.97 -26.28 9.84
C GLU A 92 6.98 -25.21 10.29
N ASN A 93 6.37 -25.38 11.46
CA ASN A 93 5.57 -24.33 12.10
C ASN A 93 6.47 -23.47 12.98
N THR A 94 6.94 -22.34 12.45
CA THR A 94 7.78 -21.37 13.18
C THR A 94 6.97 -20.42 14.06
N GLY A 95 5.64 -20.44 13.93
CA GLY A 95 4.71 -19.63 14.69
C GLY A 95 4.47 -20.09 16.13
N ALA A 96 3.65 -19.34 16.86
CA ALA A 96 3.38 -19.58 18.29
C ALA A 96 2.14 -20.45 18.57
N SER A 97 1.39 -20.85 17.53
CA SER A 97 0.11 -21.55 17.64
C SER A 97 0.08 -22.81 16.78
N ASP A 98 -0.67 -23.82 17.22
CA ASP A 98 -0.88 -25.05 16.43
C ASP A 98 -1.63 -24.73 15.12
N ALA A 99 -1.21 -25.37 14.02
CA ALA A 99 -1.68 -25.07 12.68
C ALA A 99 -2.12 -26.32 11.90
N TYR A 100 -3.16 -26.19 11.08
CA TYR A 100 -3.42 -27.12 9.99
C TYR A 100 -2.60 -26.70 8.77
N VAL A 101 -2.02 -27.66 8.06
CA VAL A 101 -1.08 -27.42 6.97
C VAL A 101 -1.45 -28.21 5.72
N ARG A 102 -1.34 -27.57 4.54
CA ARG A 102 -1.26 -28.25 3.24
C ARG A 102 -0.12 -27.72 2.40
N THR A 103 0.38 -28.55 1.50
CA THR A 103 1.30 -28.17 0.43
C THR A 103 0.65 -28.45 -0.91
N VAL A 104 0.60 -27.43 -1.76
CA VAL A 104 0.10 -27.47 -3.14
C VAL A 104 1.31 -27.58 -4.06
N PHE A 105 1.29 -28.58 -4.94
CA PHE A 105 2.33 -28.86 -5.90
C PHE A 105 1.79 -28.64 -7.32
N ALA A 106 2.51 -27.88 -8.14
CA ALA A 106 2.28 -27.79 -9.56
C ALA A 106 3.42 -28.54 -10.29
N PHE A 107 3.10 -29.69 -10.86
CA PHE A 107 4.05 -30.49 -11.64
C PHE A 107 3.87 -30.18 -13.12
N GLU A 108 4.96 -29.83 -13.82
CA GLU A 108 4.90 -29.50 -15.23
C GLU A 108 4.32 -30.67 -16.04
N GLY A 109 3.44 -30.32 -16.99
CA GLY A 109 2.76 -31.22 -17.90
C GLY A 109 1.53 -31.94 -17.32
N THR A 110 0.99 -32.85 -18.12
CA THR A 110 -0.30 -33.53 -17.84
C THR A 110 -0.20 -35.04 -17.66
N GLU A 111 1.01 -35.60 -17.76
CA GLU A 111 1.26 -37.04 -17.74
C GLU A 111 1.79 -37.56 -16.40
N ILE A 112 1.39 -36.90 -15.30
CA ILE A 112 1.70 -37.34 -13.94
C ILE A 112 1.03 -38.68 -13.65
N GLY A 113 1.83 -39.65 -13.21
CA GLY A 113 1.44 -41.04 -12.98
C GLY A 113 1.55 -41.95 -14.21
N ASP A 114 1.87 -41.40 -15.39
CA ASP A 114 2.14 -42.19 -16.60
C ASP A 114 3.60 -42.06 -17.06
N ILE A 115 4.01 -40.84 -17.42
CA ILE A 115 5.40 -40.54 -17.83
C ILE A 115 6.20 -39.98 -16.66
N ILE A 116 5.62 -39.13 -15.81
CA ILE A 116 6.28 -38.61 -14.61
C ILE A 116 5.74 -39.35 -13.39
N HIS A 117 6.59 -40.06 -12.67
CA HIS A 117 6.24 -40.76 -11.44
C HIS A 117 6.73 -39.98 -10.23
N LEU A 118 5.89 -39.95 -9.19
CA LEU A 118 6.13 -39.22 -7.96
C LEU A 118 6.25 -40.21 -6.80
N ILE A 119 7.22 -39.99 -5.93
CA ILE A 119 7.38 -40.74 -4.69
C ILE A 119 6.91 -39.82 -3.56
N LYS A 120 5.70 -40.13 -3.10
CA LYS A 120 4.93 -39.34 -2.15
C LYS A 120 4.70 -40.12 -0.87
N ASN A 121 4.68 -39.42 0.27
CA ASN A 121 4.38 -40.02 1.56
C ASN A 121 2.86 -40.15 1.76
N GLU A 122 2.27 -41.19 1.22
CA GLU A 122 0.83 -41.47 1.34
C GLU A 122 0.43 -42.05 2.71
N THR A 123 1.39 -42.34 3.59
CA THR A 123 1.12 -42.86 4.93
C THR A 123 0.84 -41.74 5.92
N GLU A 124 1.62 -40.67 5.87
CA GLU A 124 1.50 -39.52 6.78
C GLU A 124 0.68 -38.36 6.18
N TRP A 125 0.51 -38.32 4.85
CA TRP A 125 -0.20 -37.24 4.15
C TRP A 125 -1.38 -37.72 3.34
N LYS A 126 -2.44 -36.90 3.30
CA LYS A 126 -3.59 -37.10 2.40
C LYS A 126 -3.35 -36.38 1.09
N TRP A 127 -3.35 -37.11 -0.02
CA TRP A 127 -3.11 -36.57 -1.35
C TRP A 127 -4.39 -36.48 -2.18
N GLU A 128 -4.56 -35.36 -2.86
CA GLU A 128 -5.59 -35.13 -3.87
C GLU A 128 -4.94 -34.65 -5.17
N THR A 129 -5.50 -35.05 -6.31
CA THR A 129 -5.11 -34.56 -7.64
C THR A 129 -6.28 -33.81 -8.24
N LEU A 130 -6.04 -32.60 -8.73
CA LEU A 130 -7.07 -31.84 -9.43
C LEU A 130 -7.28 -32.43 -10.83
N ASN A 131 -8.55 -32.55 -11.23
CA ASN A 131 -8.92 -33.19 -12.49
C ASN A 131 -8.67 -32.32 -13.74
N THR A 132 -8.24 -31.07 -13.57
CA THR A 132 -8.07 -30.11 -14.67
C THR A 132 -6.70 -29.48 -14.54
N PRO A 133 -5.84 -29.59 -15.58
CA PRO A 133 -4.57 -28.89 -15.62
C PRO A 133 -4.78 -27.38 -15.51
N ILE A 134 -3.82 -26.71 -14.90
CA ILE A 134 -3.82 -25.26 -14.72
C ILE A 134 -2.64 -24.69 -15.50
N THR A 135 -2.90 -23.67 -16.31
CA THR A 135 -1.85 -22.98 -17.06
C THR A 135 -1.25 -21.87 -16.20
N ILE A 136 0.04 -21.95 -15.87
CA ILE A 136 0.80 -20.95 -15.11
C ILE A 136 1.95 -20.48 -16.01
N GLY A 137 2.07 -19.17 -16.25
CA GLY A 137 3.13 -18.63 -17.13
C GLY A 137 3.12 -19.16 -18.57
N GLY A 138 1.99 -19.67 -19.05
CA GLY A 138 1.87 -20.29 -20.39
C GLY A 138 2.29 -21.77 -20.46
N VAL A 139 2.65 -22.38 -19.33
CA VAL A 139 2.97 -23.80 -19.19
C VAL A 139 1.81 -24.50 -18.46
N ASP A 140 1.42 -25.69 -18.93
CA ASP A 140 0.35 -26.47 -18.31
C ASP A 140 0.92 -27.33 -17.16
N TYR A 141 0.28 -27.26 -15.99
CA TYR A 141 0.66 -28.00 -14.80
C TYR A 141 -0.46 -28.92 -14.31
N THR A 142 -0.08 -30.09 -13.78
CA THR A 142 -0.95 -30.95 -12.99
C THR A 142 -0.81 -30.59 -11.51
N ILE A 143 -1.93 -30.23 -10.88
CA ILE A 143 -1.94 -29.83 -9.47
C ILE A 143 -2.22 -31.02 -8.55
N LEU A 144 -1.36 -31.21 -7.56
CA LEU A 144 -1.55 -32.15 -6.46
C LEU A 144 -1.51 -31.41 -5.13
N VAL A 145 -2.33 -31.84 -4.17
CA VAL A 145 -2.44 -31.23 -2.84
C VAL A 145 -2.14 -32.28 -1.79
N ALA A 146 -1.14 -32.05 -0.95
CA ALA A 146 -0.85 -32.85 0.23
C ALA A 146 -1.36 -32.13 1.47
N THR A 147 -2.33 -32.72 2.19
CA THR A 147 -2.83 -32.18 3.45
C THR A 147 -2.35 -33.01 4.62
N TYR A 148 -1.72 -32.37 5.61
CA TYR A 148 -1.29 -33.04 6.84
C TYR A 148 -2.54 -33.33 7.70
N PRO A 149 -2.78 -34.58 8.12
CA PRO A 149 -4.05 -34.97 8.72
C PRO A 149 -4.21 -34.52 10.18
N GLU A 150 -3.13 -34.09 10.83
CA GLU A 150 -3.11 -33.66 12.23
C GLU A 150 -2.77 -32.16 12.34
N ALA A 151 -3.03 -31.56 13.50
CA ALA A 151 -2.55 -30.22 13.81
C ALA A 151 -1.04 -30.27 14.07
N LEU A 152 -0.28 -29.45 13.36
CA LEU A 152 1.16 -29.28 13.53
C LEU A 152 1.41 -28.32 14.69
N ALA A 153 2.04 -28.80 15.76
CA ALA A 153 2.33 -27.97 16.92
C ALA A 153 3.35 -26.87 16.61
N ALA A 154 3.32 -25.79 17.39
CA ALA A 154 4.33 -24.74 17.31
C ALA A 154 5.76 -25.28 17.53
N GLY A 155 6.66 -25.00 16.60
CA GLY A 155 8.05 -25.46 16.57
C GLY A 155 8.28 -26.87 16.01
N ASP A 156 7.23 -27.56 15.54
CA ASP A 156 7.35 -28.90 14.95
C ASP A 156 7.45 -28.82 13.40
N THR A 157 8.18 -29.78 12.82
CA THR A 157 8.29 -30.00 11.38
C THR A 157 7.50 -31.24 10.95
N THR A 158 6.77 -31.14 9.86
CA THR A 158 6.06 -32.28 9.27
C THR A 158 7.02 -33.33 8.71
N PRO A 159 6.61 -34.61 8.60
CA PRO A 159 7.29 -35.57 7.75
C PRO A 159 7.30 -35.09 6.29
N TYR A 160 8.30 -35.50 5.50
CA TYR A 160 8.33 -35.16 4.07
C TYR A 160 7.04 -35.61 3.37
N SER A 161 6.42 -34.68 2.64
CA SER A 161 5.25 -34.93 1.80
C SER A 161 5.68 -35.54 0.47
N LEU A 162 6.50 -34.83 -0.30
CA LEU A 162 7.21 -35.34 -1.49
C LEU A 162 8.63 -35.74 -1.10
N MET A 163 9.18 -36.77 -1.76
CA MET A 163 10.54 -37.25 -1.52
C MET A 163 11.38 -37.17 -2.79
N ASN A 164 10.87 -37.72 -3.89
CA ASN A 164 11.52 -37.59 -5.19
C ASN A 164 10.50 -37.76 -6.34
N LEU A 165 10.97 -37.53 -7.57
CA LEU A 165 10.25 -37.80 -8.79
C LEU A 165 11.18 -38.32 -9.88
N TYR A 166 10.64 -39.01 -10.87
CA TYR A 166 11.42 -39.50 -12.00
C TYR A 166 10.57 -39.67 -13.27
N MET A 167 11.21 -39.58 -14.43
CA MET A 167 10.57 -39.90 -15.70
C MET A 167 10.64 -41.41 -15.95
N ASP A 168 9.54 -42.03 -16.35
CA ASP A 168 9.42 -43.46 -16.60
C ASP A 168 10.46 -43.91 -17.66
N LYS A 169 11.08 -45.07 -17.44
CA LYS A 169 12.04 -45.66 -18.39
C LYS A 169 11.46 -45.92 -19.78
N LYS A 170 10.13 -45.94 -19.91
CA LYS A 170 9.42 -46.10 -21.19
C LYS A 170 9.36 -44.81 -22.02
N ALA A 171 9.66 -43.66 -21.42
CA ALA A 171 9.60 -42.37 -22.09
C ALA A 171 10.53 -42.34 -23.30
N GLY A 172 9.98 -41.95 -24.45
CA GLY A 172 10.66 -41.80 -25.71
C GLY A 172 11.16 -40.38 -25.95
N ASN A 173 11.77 -40.15 -27.11
CA ASN A 173 12.31 -38.84 -27.48
C ASN A 173 11.24 -37.73 -27.52
N ASP A 174 10.02 -38.07 -27.93
CA ASP A 174 8.92 -37.11 -28.02
C ASP A 174 8.47 -36.69 -26.61
N ASP A 175 8.44 -37.63 -25.66
CA ASP A 175 8.10 -37.37 -24.25
C ASP A 175 9.17 -36.48 -23.61
N VAL A 176 10.46 -36.80 -23.78
CA VAL A 176 11.57 -35.97 -23.29
C VAL A 176 11.52 -34.57 -23.90
N ALA A 177 11.26 -34.46 -25.20
CA ALA A 177 11.17 -33.17 -25.88
C ALA A 177 10.00 -32.30 -25.40
N ALA A 178 8.93 -32.91 -24.86
CA ALA A 178 7.76 -32.17 -24.36
C ALA A 178 8.05 -31.40 -23.06
N TYR A 179 8.99 -31.89 -22.23
CA TYR A 179 9.40 -31.24 -20.97
C TYR A 179 10.69 -30.41 -21.12
N GLY A 180 11.39 -30.52 -22.24
CA GLY A 180 12.62 -29.75 -22.47
C GLY A 180 13.85 -30.35 -21.77
N ASN A 181 14.81 -29.49 -21.40
CA ASN A 181 16.09 -29.92 -20.83
C ASN A 181 16.09 -29.98 -19.30
N THR A 182 15.10 -29.37 -18.66
CA THR A 182 14.97 -29.19 -17.22
C THR A 182 13.51 -29.43 -16.85
N TYR A 183 13.23 -29.86 -15.63
CA TYR A 183 11.87 -30.09 -15.17
C TYR A 183 11.60 -29.31 -13.90
N ASP A 184 10.51 -28.55 -13.88
CA ASP A 184 10.14 -27.72 -12.75
C ASP A 184 8.99 -28.34 -11.93
N VAL A 185 9.06 -28.11 -10.61
CA VAL A 185 8.00 -28.42 -9.67
C VAL A 185 7.80 -27.19 -8.80
N LEU A 186 6.68 -26.49 -9.00
CA LEU A 186 6.31 -25.38 -8.14
C LEU A 186 5.66 -25.92 -6.87
N VAL A 187 6.02 -25.35 -5.73
CA VAL A 187 5.55 -25.80 -4.42
C VAL A 187 5.14 -24.59 -3.60
N GLN A 188 3.97 -24.68 -2.97
CA GLN A 188 3.44 -23.63 -2.10
C GLN A 188 2.76 -24.24 -0.89
N SER A 189 3.13 -23.79 0.30
CA SER A 189 2.58 -24.29 1.56
C SER A 189 1.66 -23.27 2.20
N GLN A 190 0.58 -23.77 2.79
CA GLN A 190 -0.45 -22.95 3.42
C GLN A 190 -0.73 -23.47 4.81
N ALA A 191 -0.90 -22.54 5.76
CA ALA A 191 -1.22 -22.89 7.14
C ALA A 191 -2.24 -21.95 7.77
N VAL A 192 -3.11 -22.52 8.60
CA VAL A 192 -4.10 -21.78 9.37
C VAL A 192 -4.14 -22.28 10.81
N GLN A 193 -4.33 -21.37 11.76
CA GLN A 193 -4.55 -21.70 13.17
C GLN A 193 -5.69 -22.71 13.37
N THR A 194 -5.56 -23.58 14.37
CA THR A 194 -6.63 -24.52 14.73
C THR A 194 -7.81 -23.85 15.44
N GLU A 195 -7.58 -22.70 16.08
CA GLU A 195 -8.60 -22.00 16.87
C GLU A 195 -9.69 -21.37 15.98
N ASN A 196 -10.96 -21.58 16.35
CA ASN A 196 -12.14 -21.11 15.62
C ASN A 196 -12.24 -21.60 14.16
N MET A 197 -11.58 -22.72 13.84
CA MET A 197 -11.64 -23.38 12.53
C MET A 197 -12.34 -24.76 12.60
N PRO A 198 -12.83 -25.31 11.48
CA PRO A 198 -13.31 -26.69 11.39
C PRO A 198 -12.28 -27.72 11.90
N GLU A 199 -12.77 -28.83 12.48
CA GLU A 199 -11.89 -29.92 12.95
C GLU A 199 -11.22 -30.71 11.81
N ASN A 200 -11.75 -30.61 10.59
CA ASN A 200 -11.15 -31.24 9.41
C ASN A 200 -10.12 -30.29 8.79
N PRO A 201 -8.82 -30.66 8.70
CA PRO A 201 -7.77 -29.79 8.17
C PRO A 201 -8.07 -29.25 6.77
N SER A 202 -8.59 -30.07 5.86
CA SER A 202 -8.91 -29.64 4.48
C SER A 202 -10.05 -28.63 4.45
N GLU A 203 -11.09 -28.82 5.27
CA GLU A 203 -12.20 -27.87 5.37
C GLU A 203 -11.77 -26.55 6.02
N ALA A 204 -10.86 -26.61 7.00
CA ALA A 204 -10.28 -25.43 7.63
C ALA A 204 -9.42 -24.61 6.66
N LEU A 205 -8.55 -25.28 5.90
CA LEU A 205 -7.70 -24.64 4.90
C LEU A 205 -8.52 -24.05 3.74
N ASP A 206 -9.57 -24.74 3.29
CA ASP A 206 -10.51 -24.20 2.30
C ASP A 206 -11.31 -23.01 2.85
N ALA A 207 -11.67 -23.02 4.14
CA ALA A 207 -12.35 -21.89 4.76
C ALA A 207 -11.45 -20.65 4.88
N ALA A 208 -10.14 -20.85 5.08
CA ALA A 208 -9.18 -19.78 5.24
C ALA A 208 -8.70 -19.18 3.91
N PHE A 209 -8.37 -20.03 2.94
CA PHE A 209 -7.73 -19.62 1.69
C PHE A 209 -8.63 -19.75 0.46
N GLY A 210 -9.78 -20.41 0.61
CA GLY A 210 -10.58 -20.85 -0.53
C GLY A 210 -10.14 -22.20 -1.07
N LYS A 211 -10.95 -22.75 -1.98
CA LYS A 211 -10.69 -24.03 -2.62
C LYS A 211 -9.52 -23.91 -3.60
N VAL A 212 -8.64 -24.92 -3.59
CA VAL A 212 -7.46 -24.97 -4.48
C VAL A 212 -7.86 -24.81 -5.95
N ALA A 213 -8.84 -25.57 -6.42
CA ALA A 213 -9.24 -25.55 -7.84
C ALA A 213 -9.73 -24.19 -8.34
N ASP A 214 -10.19 -23.32 -7.44
CA ASP A 214 -10.73 -22.01 -7.81
C ASP A 214 -9.67 -20.90 -7.77
N ASN A 215 -8.56 -21.09 -7.04
CA ASN A 215 -7.60 -20.01 -6.71
C ASN A 215 -6.14 -20.34 -7.07
N VAL A 216 -5.81 -21.60 -7.37
CA VAL A 216 -4.42 -22.04 -7.56
C VAL A 216 -3.67 -21.30 -8.67
N ALA A 217 -4.36 -20.86 -9.72
CA ALA A 217 -3.73 -20.05 -10.76
C ALA A 217 -3.20 -18.72 -10.20
N ASP A 218 -4.00 -18.05 -9.37
CA ASP A 218 -3.63 -16.78 -8.74
C ASP A 218 -2.55 -17.00 -7.67
N TRP A 219 -2.60 -18.12 -6.95
CA TRP A 219 -1.60 -18.42 -5.94
C TRP A 219 -0.22 -18.73 -6.51
N PHE A 220 -0.15 -19.18 -7.76
CA PHE A 220 1.10 -19.36 -8.50
C PHE A 220 1.36 -18.22 -9.50
N ASP A 221 0.55 -17.16 -9.50
CA ASP A 221 0.80 -15.99 -10.36
C ASP A 221 2.06 -15.26 -9.88
N GLY A 222 2.99 -14.98 -10.79
CA GLY A 222 4.31 -14.43 -10.47
C GLY A 222 5.35 -15.42 -9.91
N VAL A 223 4.99 -16.69 -9.69
CA VAL A 223 5.94 -17.72 -9.24
C VAL A 223 6.82 -18.16 -10.42
N SER A 224 8.04 -17.63 -10.47
CA SER A 224 9.11 -18.08 -11.36
C SER A 224 10.08 -19.00 -10.60
N PRO A 225 10.72 -19.98 -11.26
CA PRO A 225 11.68 -20.87 -10.62
C PRO A 225 12.79 -20.09 -9.90
N VAL A 226 13.06 -20.44 -8.64
CA VAL A 226 14.15 -19.85 -7.85
C VAL A 226 15.47 -20.44 -8.32
N SER A 227 16.33 -19.60 -8.92
CA SER A 227 17.69 -19.97 -9.30
C SER A 227 18.64 -19.76 -8.12
N TYR A 228 19.21 -20.83 -7.57
CA TYR A 228 20.28 -20.73 -6.58
C TYR A 228 21.62 -20.60 -7.29
N VAL A 229 22.42 -19.59 -6.94
CA VAL A 229 23.67 -19.28 -7.63
C VAL A 229 24.81 -19.09 -6.65
N SER A 230 25.96 -19.66 -7.00
CA SER A 230 27.19 -19.68 -6.19
C SER A 230 28.36 -18.94 -6.84
N ASP A 231 28.27 -18.64 -8.13
CA ASP A 231 29.29 -17.90 -8.89
C ASP A 231 28.71 -16.89 -9.89
N ILE A 232 29.60 -16.07 -10.46
CA ILE A 232 29.22 -14.99 -11.38
C ILE A 232 28.61 -15.49 -12.70
N SER A 233 29.05 -16.64 -13.20
CA SER A 233 28.50 -17.20 -14.44
C SER A 233 27.06 -17.67 -14.23
N GLU A 234 26.81 -18.38 -13.13
CA GLU A 234 25.47 -18.82 -12.73
C GLU A 234 24.54 -17.62 -12.48
N LEU A 235 25.03 -16.60 -11.79
CA LEU A 235 24.27 -15.37 -11.53
C LEU A 235 23.87 -14.66 -12.84
N GLN A 236 24.81 -14.46 -13.76
CA GLN A 236 24.52 -13.82 -15.05
C GLN A 236 23.52 -14.63 -15.90
N GLU A 237 23.64 -15.96 -15.93
CA GLU A 237 22.70 -16.83 -16.64
C GLU A 237 21.29 -16.78 -16.02
N ALA A 238 21.19 -16.77 -14.69
CA ALA A 238 19.92 -16.68 -13.97
C ALA A 238 19.22 -15.34 -14.22
N LEU A 239 19.95 -14.23 -14.11
CA LEU A 239 19.42 -12.88 -14.36
C LEU A 239 18.92 -12.71 -15.81
N ALA A 240 19.61 -13.31 -16.79
CA ALA A 240 19.19 -13.28 -18.19
C ALA A 240 17.88 -14.07 -18.45
N LYS A 241 17.54 -15.05 -17.60
CA LYS A 241 16.27 -15.78 -17.68
C LYS A 241 15.11 -14.95 -17.13
N GLY A 242 15.33 -14.26 -16.01
CA GLY A 242 14.28 -13.63 -15.20
C GLY A 242 13.89 -14.51 -14.01
N GLY A 243 12.96 -14.05 -13.17
CA GLY A 243 12.50 -14.76 -11.97
C GLY A 243 13.31 -14.47 -10.71
N THR A 244 13.19 -15.34 -9.71
CA THR A 244 13.88 -15.15 -8.43
C THR A 244 15.26 -15.81 -8.47
N VAL A 245 16.30 -15.09 -8.03
CA VAL A 245 17.69 -15.54 -7.96
C VAL A 245 18.18 -15.39 -6.52
N LYS A 246 18.69 -16.47 -5.92
CA LYS A 246 19.14 -16.49 -4.53
C LYS A 246 20.62 -16.85 -4.44
N LEU A 247 21.40 -16.02 -3.77
CA LEU A 247 22.83 -16.28 -3.58
C LEU A 247 23.04 -17.38 -2.53
N THR A 248 23.93 -18.33 -2.81
CA THR A 248 24.38 -19.34 -1.83
C THR A 248 25.79 -19.07 -1.31
N ASP A 249 26.60 -18.34 -2.09
CA ASP A 249 27.97 -17.95 -1.78
C ASP A 249 28.24 -16.49 -2.16
N ASP A 250 29.35 -15.93 -1.66
CA ASP A 250 29.79 -14.59 -2.02
C ASP A 250 30.29 -14.56 -3.47
N ILE A 251 29.83 -13.58 -4.24
CA ILE A 251 30.17 -13.38 -5.65
C ILE A 251 31.27 -12.33 -5.76
N THR A 252 32.31 -12.65 -6.54
CA THR A 252 33.36 -11.68 -6.91
C THR A 252 33.29 -11.43 -8.40
N VAL A 253 33.32 -10.16 -8.80
CA VAL A 253 33.21 -9.70 -10.17
C VAL A 253 34.48 -8.97 -10.55
N THR A 254 35.10 -9.39 -11.64
CA THR A 254 36.33 -8.80 -12.18
C THR A 254 36.08 -8.15 -13.54
N GLN A 255 37.09 -7.44 -14.07
CA GLN A 255 37.01 -6.79 -15.38
C GLN A 255 36.63 -7.77 -16.52
N GLU A 256 37.01 -9.04 -16.42
CA GLU A 256 36.74 -10.05 -17.46
C GLU A 256 35.27 -10.51 -17.47
N ASP A 257 34.53 -10.27 -16.38
CA ASP A 257 33.14 -10.70 -16.20
C ASP A 257 32.12 -9.65 -16.69
N LEU A 258 32.58 -8.44 -17.04
CA LEU A 258 31.71 -7.33 -17.45
C LEU A 258 31.03 -7.57 -18.80
N GLN A 259 29.76 -7.20 -18.89
CA GLN A 259 28.94 -7.31 -20.09
C GLN A 259 28.80 -5.96 -20.79
N GLU A 260 28.85 -5.95 -22.12
CA GLU A 260 28.44 -4.76 -22.89
C GLU A 260 26.94 -4.51 -22.72
N ILE A 261 26.57 -3.25 -22.53
CA ILE A 261 25.16 -2.86 -22.46
C ILE A 261 24.52 -2.99 -23.85
N VAL A 262 23.67 -4.00 -24.01
CA VAL A 262 22.95 -4.26 -25.26
C VAL A 262 22.04 -3.08 -25.61
N GLY A 263 22.19 -2.54 -26.83
CA GLY A 263 21.36 -1.43 -27.32
C GLY A 263 21.98 -0.05 -27.21
N ARG A 264 23.25 0.07 -26.79
CA ARG A 264 24.02 1.32 -26.90
C ARG A 264 25.24 1.20 -27.80
N ASP A 265 25.48 2.24 -28.59
CA ASP A 265 26.63 2.34 -29.51
C ASP A 265 27.86 3.01 -28.86
N ASP A 266 27.84 3.25 -27.54
CA ASP A 266 28.87 4.00 -26.79
C ASP A 266 29.92 3.12 -26.09
N GLY A 267 29.74 1.80 -26.08
CA GLY A 267 30.68 0.84 -25.48
C GLY A 267 30.61 0.77 -23.95
N MET A 268 29.49 1.21 -23.35
CA MET A 268 29.28 1.11 -21.91
C MET A 268 29.19 -0.35 -21.44
N THR A 269 29.64 -0.58 -20.22
CA THR A 269 29.66 -1.90 -19.59
C THR A 269 28.81 -1.93 -18.33
N THR A 270 28.24 -3.09 -18.04
CA THR A 270 27.53 -3.38 -16.80
C THR A 270 27.94 -4.73 -16.25
N VAL A 271 27.79 -4.94 -14.95
CA VAL A 271 27.92 -6.28 -14.37
C VAL A 271 26.65 -7.10 -14.63
N PHE A 272 25.49 -6.48 -14.40
CA PHE A 272 24.18 -7.13 -14.47
C PHE A 272 23.22 -6.33 -15.35
N ASN A 273 22.57 -7.02 -16.29
CA ASN A 273 21.59 -6.42 -17.20
C ASN A 273 20.25 -7.15 -17.07
N VAL A 274 19.19 -6.42 -16.69
CA VAL A 274 17.84 -6.96 -16.50
C VAL A 274 16.84 -6.53 -17.60
N ALA A 275 17.35 -6.10 -18.76
CA ALA A 275 16.52 -5.61 -19.86
C ALA A 275 15.41 -6.59 -20.30
N GLY A 276 14.16 -6.13 -20.21
CA GLY A 276 12.95 -6.83 -20.62
C GLY A 276 12.54 -7.98 -19.68
N LYS A 277 13.06 -8.01 -18.46
CA LYS A 277 12.86 -9.11 -17.49
C LYS A 277 12.31 -8.59 -16.18
N SER A 278 11.57 -9.45 -15.48
CA SER A 278 11.24 -9.26 -14.07
C SER A 278 12.14 -10.18 -13.25
N VAL A 279 12.95 -9.62 -12.38
CA VAL A 279 13.97 -10.31 -11.57
C VAL A 279 13.80 -9.95 -10.11
N THR A 280 13.92 -10.94 -9.22
CA THR A 280 14.09 -10.74 -7.78
C THR A 280 15.44 -11.31 -7.36
N LEU A 281 16.40 -10.48 -6.97
CA LEU A 281 17.70 -10.91 -6.43
C LEU A 281 17.65 -10.92 -4.90
N ASP A 282 17.68 -12.11 -4.31
CA ASP A 282 17.84 -12.35 -2.87
C ASP A 282 19.32 -12.54 -2.53
N LEU A 283 19.88 -11.55 -1.83
CA LEU A 283 21.27 -11.57 -1.37
C LEU A 283 21.52 -12.66 -0.32
N ASN A 284 20.50 -13.10 0.43
CA ASN A 284 20.56 -14.26 1.33
C ASN A 284 21.76 -14.28 2.32
N GLY A 285 22.15 -13.11 2.81
CA GLY A 285 23.30 -12.90 3.70
C GLY A 285 24.66 -12.96 3.01
N LYS A 286 24.71 -12.95 1.68
CA LYS A 286 25.92 -13.05 0.85
C LYS A 286 26.27 -11.74 0.19
N ASN A 287 27.54 -11.62 -0.21
CA ASN A 287 28.10 -10.39 -0.72
C ASN A 287 28.36 -10.45 -2.22
N ILE A 288 28.21 -9.32 -2.90
CA ILE A 288 28.66 -9.10 -4.28
C ILE A 288 29.78 -8.07 -4.25
N ASN A 289 31.01 -8.48 -4.57
CA ASN A 289 32.19 -7.62 -4.59
C ASN A 289 32.60 -7.33 -6.04
N VAL A 290 32.60 -6.06 -6.43
CA VAL A 290 32.96 -5.61 -7.78
C VAL A 290 34.31 -4.91 -7.74
N GLU A 291 35.30 -5.49 -8.43
CA GLU A 291 36.70 -5.01 -8.48
C GLU A 291 37.11 -4.49 -9.89
N GLY A 292 36.14 -4.30 -10.79
CA GLY A 292 36.35 -3.87 -12.19
C GLY A 292 35.78 -2.47 -12.48
N ASP A 293 36.41 -1.76 -13.42
CA ASP A 293 35.92 -0.48 -13.92
C ASP A 293 34.73 -0.73 -14.86
N THR A 294 33.53 -0.34 -14.40
CA THR A 294 32.27 -0.53 -15.11
C THR A 294 31.45 0.76 -15.05
N ASP A 295 30.51 0.95 -15.97
CA ASP A 295 29.62 2.11 -15.88
C ASP A 295 28.46 1.87 -14.91
N ALA A 296 28.03 0.61 -14.75
CA ALA A 296 27.00 0.26 -13.79
C ALA A 296 27.16 -1.13 -13.19
N VAL A 297 26.80 -1.32 -11.92
CA VAL A 297 26.70 -2.66 -11.34
C VAL A 297 25.39 -3.31 -11.80
N PHE A 298 24.25 -2.66 -11.55
CA PHE A 298 22.95 -3.09 -12.05
C PHE A 298 22.41 -2.09 -13.07
N PHE A 299 22.06 -2.57 -14.26
CA PHE A 299 21.46 -1.77 -15.33
C PHE A 299 20.10 -2.33 -15.74
N ALA A 300 19.05 -1.51 -15.60
CA ALA A 300 17.66 -1.86 -15.91
C ALA A 300 17.08 -0.90 -16.95
N THR A 301 16.66 -1.42 -18.11
CA THR A 301 16.12 -0.59 -19.22
C THR A 301 14.69 -0.88 -19.66
N ASP A 302 14.16 -2.02 -19.22
CA ASP A 302 12.81 -2.48 -19.45
C ASP A 302 12.53 -3.59 -18.43
N GLY A 303 11.36 -3.62 -17.78
CA GLY A 303 11.03 -4.64 -16.78
C GLY A 303 11.31 -4.24 -15.32
N LYS A 304 11.45 -5.24 -14.46
CA LYS A 304 11.45 -5.09 -13.00
C LYS A 304 12.69 -5.70 -12.36
N LEU A 305 13.28 -5.01 -11.38
CA LEU A 305 14.35 -5.54 -10.53
C LEU A 305 14.00 -5.32 -9.06
N ASP A 306 13.78 -6.40 -8.34
CA ASP A 306 13.66 -6.39 -6.88
C ASP A 306 14.97 -6.86 -6.25
N ILE A 307 15.52 -6.12 -5.28
CA ILE A 307 16.68 -6.53 -4.48
C ILE A 307 16.23 -6.74 -3.03
N VAL A 308 16.42 -7.95 -2.52
CA VAL A 308 15.93 -8.39 -1.20
C VAL A 308 17.05 -9.10 -0.40
N GLY A 309 16.77 -9.39 0.86
CA GLY A 309 17.69 -10.11 1.74
C GLY A 309 18.83 -9.24 2.32
N ALA A 310 19.51 -9.77 3.33
CA ALA A 310 20.71 -9.16 3.88
C ALA A 310 21.93 -9.46 2.99
N GLY A 311 22.99 -8.66 3.04
CA GLY A 311 24.20 -8.88 2.24
C GLY A 311 24.81 -7.57 1.77
N ASP A 312 26.11 -7.57 1.45
CA ASP A 312 26.81 -6.37 1.02
C ASP A 312 27.02 -6.38 -0.49
N ILE A 313 26.62 -5.32 -1.17
CA ILE A 313 27.01 -5.05 -2.56
C ILE A 313 28.07 -3.97 -2.48
N ILE A 314 29.30 -4.30 -2.88
CA ILE A 314 30.49 -3.49 -2.65
C ILE A 314 31.14 -3.18 -3.98
N THR A 315 31.50 -1.92 -4.18
CA THR A 315 32.26 -1.49 -5.35
C THR A 315 33.28 -0.41 -4.99
N ASP A 316 34.45 -0.47 -5.63
CA ASP A 316 35.44 0.61 -5.63
C ASP A 316 35.46 1.41 -6.96
N CYS A 317 34.62 1.04 -7.93
CA CYS A 317 34.54 1.68 -9.25
C CYS A 317 33.83 3.04 -9.27
N GLU A 318 34.17 3.84 -10.28
CA GLU A 318 33.50 5.10 -10.62
C GLU A 318 32.19 4.85 -11.39
N CYS A 319 31.20 4.25 -10.73
CA CYS A 319 30.07 3.62 -11.43
C CYS A 319 28.69 3.94 -10.85
N TYR A 320 27.63 3.72 -11.62
CA TYR A 320 26.26 3.72 -11.10
C TYR A 320 25.97 2.37 -10.45
N MET A 321 25.75 2.32 -9.16
CA MET A 321 25.52 1.03 -8.51
C MET A 321 24.20 0.41 -8.97
N VAL A 322 23.13 1.21 -9.00
CA VAL A 322 21.86 0.85 -9.64
C VAL A 322 21.48 1.95 -10.60
N TRP A 323 21.30 1.58 -11.87
CA TRP A 323 20.85 2.48 -12.92
C TRP A 323 19.56 1.99 -13.57
N ALA A 324 18.46 2.69 -13.29
CA ALA A 324 17.18 2.51 -13.95
C ALA A 324 17.03 3.51 -15.10
N ARG A 325 16.76 3.03 -16.32
CA ARG A 325 16.58 3.89 -17.50
C ARG A 325 15.36 3.49 -18.32
N GLY A 326 14.29 4.28 -18.25
CA GLY A 326 13.11 4.11 -19.10
C GLY A 326 13.31 4.73 -20.49
N ASP A 327 12.93 4.02 -21.55
CA ASP A 327 12.87 4.55 -22.91
C ASP A 327 11.40 4.69 -23.36
N GLU A 328 11.15 5.36 -24.49
CA GLU A 328 9.77 5.58 -24.97
C GLU A 328 9.02 4.26 -25.19
N GLY A 329 8.00 4.00 -24.36
CA GLY A 329 7.18 2.79 -24.43
C GLY A 329 7.66 1.63 -23.56
N THR A 330 8.70 1.81 -22.74
CA THR A 330 9.11 0.87 -21.69
C THR A 330 9.01 1.54 -20.33
N ASP A 331 8.52 0.80 -19.33
CA ASP A 331 8.52 1.23 -17.94
C ASP A 331 9.50 0.35 -17.16
N VAL A 332 10.34 0.99 -16.35
CA VAL A 332 11.33 0.34 -15.49
C VAL A 332 10.96 0.56 -14.05
N GLU A 333 10.91 -0.52 -13.28
CA GLU A 333 10.67 -0.47 -11.85
C GLU A 333 11.80 -1.20 -11.12
N VAL A 334 12.48 -0.50 -10.21
CA VAL A 334 13.48 -1.10 -9.33
C VAL A 334 13.02 -0.94 -7.89
N ASN A 335 12.86 -2.04 -7.16
CA ASN A 335 12.48 -2.01 -5.75
C ASN A 335 13.62 -2.57 -4.89
N ILE A 336 14.00 -1.83 -3.85
CA ILE A 336 15.08 -2.22 -2.95
C ILE A 336 14.52 -2.39 -1.54
N TYR A 337 14.47 -3.63 -1.08
CA TYR A 337 13.93 -4.00 0.23
C TYR A 337 15.04 -4.27 1.27
N GLY A 338 16.24 -4.65 0.81
CA GLY A 338 17.35 -5.03 1.68
C GLY A 338 18.72 -4.84 1.03
N GLY A 339 19.76 -5.25 1.76
CA GLY A 339 21.17 -5.14 1.35
C GLY A 339 21.89 -3.88 1.84
N ASN A 340 23.21 -3.94 1.88
CA ASN A 340 24.09 -2.81 2.17
C ASN A 340 24.81 -2.39 0.89
N PHE A 341 24.55 -1.17 0.44
CA PHE A 341 25.12 -0.61 -0.77
C PHE A 341 26.34 0.23 -0.39
N VAL A 342 27.55 -0.25 -0.72
CA VAL A 342 28.81 0.34 -0.28
C VAL A 342 29.68 0.72 -1.48
N ALA A 343 29.92 2.02 -1.64
CA ALA A 343 30.92 2.56 -2.57
C ALA A 343 32.17 3.03 -1.80
N GLU A 344 33.29 2.33 -1.97
CA GLU A 344 34.55 2.52 -1.22
C GLU A 344 35.62 3.35 -1.97
N HIS A 345 35.19 4.23 -2.87
CA HIS A 345 36.08 5.02 -3.72
C HIS A 345 37.03 5.97 -2.96
N ASP A 346 38.18 6.32 -3.54
CA ASP A 346 39.14 7.27 -2.96
C ASP A 346 38.52 8.68 -2.93
N PRO A 347 38.34 9.31 -1.76
CA PRO A 347 37.72 10.63 -1.64
C PRO A 347 38.56 11.77 -2.23
N SER A 348 39.77 11.50 -2.74
CA SER A 348 40.65 12.47 -3.38
C SER A 348 40.49 12.58 -4.90
N ASP A 349 39.77 11.66 -5.54
CA ASP A 349 39.40 11.72 -6.95
C ASP A 349 38.18 12.64 -7.16
N SER A 350 38.01 13.16 -8.38
CA SER A 350 36.99 14.19 -8.66
C SER A 350 35.57 13.70 -8.38
N ALA A 351 34.74 14.58 -7.81
CA ALA A 351 33.39 14.31 -7.30
C ALA A 351 32.31 13.86 -8.32
N GLU A 352 32.68 13.26 -9.46
CA GLU A 352 31.75 12.79 -10.50
C GLU A 352 31.45 11.28 -10.38
N CYS A 353 31.99 10.59 -9.38
CA CYS A 353 32.25 9.15 -9.47
C CYS A 353 31.65 8.37 -8.29
N ALA A 354 30.90 7.32 -8.59
CA ALA A 354 30.05 6.51 -7.73
C ALA A 354 28.72 7.18 -7.31
N VAL A 355 27.64 6.88 -8.06
CA VAL A 355 26.26 7.20 -7.66
C VAL A 355 25.59 5.90 -7.25
N LEU A 356 25.07 5.82 -6.03
CA LEU A 356 24.43 4.57 -5.57
C LEU A 356 23.14 4.30 -6.38
N LEU A 357 22.20 5.24 -6.40
CA LEU A 357 20.93 5.07 -7.13
C LEU A 357 20.76 6.17 -8.18
N TYR A 358 20.58 5.77 -9.45
CA TYR A 358 20.41 6.68 -10.57
C TYR A 358 19.20 6.32 -11.44
N ALA A 359 18.26 7.26 -11.59
CA ALA A 359 17.10 7.14 -12.48
C ALA A 359 17.21 8.10 -13.69
N ASP A 360 17.05 7.57 -14.90
CA ASP A 360 17.09 8.27 -16.18
C ASP A 360 15.84 7.94 -17.02
N ALA A 361 15.37 8.88 -17.84
CA ALA A 361 14.45 8.60 -18.94
C ALA A 361 14.83 9.43 -20.18
N THR A 362 14.65 8.88 -21.39
CA THR A 362 15.18 9.49 -22.63
C THR A 362 14.42 10.70 -23.19
N ASN A 363 13.26 11.08 -22.63
CA ASN A 363 12.46 12.18 -23.18
C ASN A 363 12.47 13.48 -22.35
N TYR A 364 12.83 14.58 -23.04
CA TYR A 364 12.76 15.95 -22.55
C TYR A 364 11.31 16.46 -22.54
N GLY A 365 10.80 16.70 -21.33
CA GLY A 365 10.01 17.88 -20.98
C GLY A 365 8.76 18.24 -21.79
N ASP A 366 7.60 17.84 -21.28
CA ASP A 366 6.47 18.78 -21.15
C ASP A 366 5.76 18.73 -19.77
N GLY A 367 6.15 17.78 -18.89
CA GLY A 367 5.56 17.62 -17.56
C GLY A 367 4.18 16.96 -17.55
N THR A 368 3.72 16.39 -18.68
CA THR A 368 2.42 15.71 -18.82
C THR A 368 2.52 14.21 -19.09
N THR A 369 3.71 13.71 -19.44
CA THR A 369 3.98 12.28 -19.61
C THR A 369 4.53 11.70 -18.29
N PRO A 370 3.97 10.58 -17.78
CA PRO A 370 4.44 9.94 -16.54
C PRO A 370 5.91 9.52 -16.62
N PRO A 371 6.59 9.36 -15.47
CA PRO A 371 7.94 8.80 -15.44
C PRO A 371 7.94 7.40 -16.05
N HIS A 372 9.04 7.04 -16.72
CA HIS A 372 9.25 5.71 -17.30
C HIS A 372 10.30 4.91 -16.52
N SER A 373 10.88 5.51 -15.48
CA SER A 373 11.82 4.85 -14.56
C SER A 373 11.51 5.22 -13.12
N HIS A 374 11.25 4.21 -12.30
CA HIS A 374 10.94 4.34 -10.89
C HIS A 374 11.92 3.49 -10.07
N ILE A 375 12.59 4.10 -9.09
CA ILE A 375 13.33 3.39 -8.06
C ILE A 375 12.62 3.60 -6.72
N ASN A 376 12.11 2.53 -6.13
CA ASN A 376 11.47 2.56 -4.82
C ASN A 376 12.39 1.93 -3.77
N VAL A 377 12.67 2.66 -2.70
CA VAL A 377 13.51 2.19 -1.60
C VAL A 377 12.65 1.91 -0.38
N TYR A 378 12.54 0.65 0.01
CA TYR A 378 11.82 0.18 1.20
C TYR A 378 12.75 -0.15 2.37
N GLY A 379 14.02 -0.45 2.10
CA GLY A 379 14.99 -0.83 3.12
C GLY A 379 16.44 -0.78 2.64
N GLY A 380 17.34 -1.42 3.39
CA GLY A 380 18.78 -1.44 3.11
C GLY A 380 19.58 -0.27 3.71
N THR A 381 20.91 -0.33 3.55
CA THR A 381 21.81 0.75 3.97
C THR A 381 22.64 1.27 2.81
N TYR A 382 22.96 2.57 2.83
CA TYR A 382 23.62 3.26 1.73
C TYR A 382 24.81 4.06 2.27
N SER A 383 26.01 3.69 1.85
CA SER A 383 27.26 4.33 2.29
C SER A 383 28.16 4.61 1.10
N ASN A 384 28.44 5.89 0.88
CA ASN A 384 29.39 6.34 -0.13
C ASN A 384 30.55 7.09 0.56
N ALA A 385 31.79 6.76 0.19
CA ALA A 385 32.98 7.45 0.68
C ALA A 385 32.99 8.95 0.31
N ILE A 386 32.39 9.31 -0.84
CA ILE A 386 32.14 10.71 -1.24
C ILE A 386 30.70 11.06 -0.88
N VAL A 387 30.53 12.00 0.05
CA VAL A 387 29.20 12.40 0.54
C VAL A 387 28.78 13.73 -0.08
N THR A 388 28.11 13.65 -1.22
CA THR A 388 27.30 14.74 -1.78
C THR A 388 25.91 14.19 -2.06
N GLY A 389 24.87 15.04 -2.10
CA GLY A 389 23.53 14.51 -2.34
C GLY A 389 23.38 13.75 -3.66
N GLN A 390 24.09 14.22 -4.68
CA GLN A 390 24.10 13.63 -6.03
C GLN A 390 24.93 12.34 -6.14
N SER A 391 25.82 12.03 -5.17
CA SER A 391 26.58 10.77 -5.16
C SER A 391 25.85 9.63 -4.45
N VAL A 392 24.72 9.91 -3.80
CA VAL A 392 23.88 8.88 -3.15
C VAL A 392 22.62 8.65 -3.97
N LEU A 393 21.84 9.70 -4.23
CA LEU A 393 20.60 9.65 -5.00
C LEU A 393 20.65 10.68 -6.13
N ASN A 394 20.41 10.26 -7.36
CA ASN A 394 20.45 11.17 -8.50
C ASN A 394 19.38 10.84 -9.53
N VAL A 395 18.77 11.87 -10.09
CA VAL A 395 17.84 11.78 -11.22
C VAL A 395 18.36 12.67 -12.31
N LYS A 396 18.31 12.20 -13.57
CA LYS A 396 18.77 13.02 -14.69
C LYS A 396 18.00 14.33 -14.79
N ASN A 397 18.73 15.44 -14.81
CA ASN A 397 18.19 16.77 -15.06
C ASN A 397 17.27 16.79 -16.30
N HIS A 398 16.03 17.25 -16.11
CA HIS A 398 14.99 17.32 -17.14
C HIS A 398 14.48 15.96 -17.70
N GLY A 399 14.88 14.84 -17.11
CA GLY A 399 14.33 13.50 -17.38
C GLY A 399 13.09 13.20 -16.54
N ALA A 400 12.27 12.27 -17.01
CA ALA A 400 11.10 11.74 -16.30
C ALA A 400 11.47 10.46 -15.53
N GLY A 401 12.45 10.55 -14.62
CA GLY A 401 12.78 9.49 -13.67
C GLY A 401 12.35 9.87 -12.25
N GLU A 402 12.11 8.89 -11.40
CA GLU A 402 11.66 9.09 -10.02
C GLU A 402 12.35 8.13 -9.06
N ILE A 403 12.76 8.66 -7.89
CA ILE A 403 13.26 7.88 -6.75
C ILE A 403 12.38 8.20 -5.53
N THR A 404 11.67 7.19 -5.03
CA THR A 404 10.74 7.33 -3.91
C THR A 404 11.22 6.51 -2.72
N LEU A 405 11.28 7.13 -1.53
CA LEU A 405 11.81 6.50 -0.32
C LEU A 405 10.69 6.17 0.68
N TYR A 406 10.45 4.88 0.87
CA TYR A 406 9.59 4.29 1.89
C TYR A 406 10.41 3.75 3.07
N GLY A 407 11.73 3.67 2.95
CA GLY A 407 12.62 3.24 4.02
C GLY A 407 14.11 3.37 3.67
N GLY A 408 14.96 2.64 4.39
CA GLY A 408 16.41 2.63 4.19
C GLY A 408 17.19 3.57 5.12
N SER A 409 18.49 3.34 5.25
CA SER A 409 19.40 4.14 6.09
C SER A 409 20.59 4.68 5.31
N PHE A 410 20.80 5.99 5.35
CA PHE A 410 21.79 6.70 4.55
C PHE A 410 22.89 7.30 5.42
N LYS A 411 24.15 6.97 5.14
CA LYS A 411 25.29 7.44 5.94
C LYS A 411 25.68 8.85 5.54
N ASN A 412 25.75 9.76 6.51
CA ASN A 412 26.16 11.16 6.36
C ASN A 412 25.35 11.99 5.33
N PHE A 413 24.22 11.47 4.84
CA PHE A 413 23.39 12.09 3.82
C PHE A 413 21.93 12.07 4.28
N ASP A 414 21.29 13.24 4.35
CA ASP A 414 19.87 13.37 4.64
C ASP A 414 19.06 13.46 3.34
N PRO A 415 18.34 12.40 2.93
CA PRO A 415 17.63 12.42 1.65
C PRO A 415 16.47 13.43 1.62
N ALA A 416 16.03 13.99 2.75
CA ALA A 416 15.02 15.05 2.76
C ALA A 416 15.61 16.44 2.47
N THR A 417 16.86 16.68 2.86
CA THR A 417 17.46 18.03 2.80
C THR A 417 18.59 18.19 1.80
N ASP A 418 19.36 17.13 1.57
CA ASP A 418 20.66 17.21 0.89
C ASP A 418 20.58 17.00 -0.63
N VAL A 419 19.39 16.72 -1.15
CA VAL A 419 19.09 16.74 -2.60
C VAL A 419 18.84 18.17 -3.09
N SER A 420 19.25 18.48 -4.32
CA SER A 420 19.12 19.84 -4.88
C SER A 420 17.64 20.24 -5.04
N ALA A 421 17.32 21.53 -4.99
CA ALA A 421 15.93 21.98 -5.07
C ALA A 421 15.23 21.60 -6.38
N ASP A 422 15.98 21.49 -7.47
CA ASP A 422 15.46 21.05 -8.78
C ASP A 422 15.23 19.52 -8.78
N ASP A 423 16.06 18.76 -8.06
CA ASP A 423 15.97 17.30 -7.93
C ASP A 423 14.93 16.85 -6.89
N LYS A 424 14.58 17.69 -5.90
CA LYS A 424 13.55 17.42 -4.87
C LYS A 424 12.17 17.08 -5.41
N LYS A 425 11.88 17.42 -6.66
CA LYS A 425 10.64 17.01 -7.34
C LYS A 425 10.61 15.50 -7.60
N TRP A 426 11.77 14.89 -7.79
CA TRP A 426 11.94 13.53 -8.29
C TRP A 426 12.69 12.62 -7.32
N VAL A 427 13.29 13.17 -6.27
CA VAL A 427 13.88 12.41 -5.15
C VAL A 427 13.27 12.92 -3.86
N LYS A 428 12.38 12.14 -3.24
CA LYS A 428 11.79 12.47 -1.93
C LYS A 428 11.39 11.22 -1.13
N PRO A 429 11.34 11.33 0.21
CA PRO A 429 10.50 10.44 1.00
C PRO A 429 9.07 10.41 0.47
N ALA A 430 8.48 9.22 0.46
CA ALA A 430 7.08 9.05 0.13
C ALA A 430 6.18 9.87 1.07
N ASP A 431 4.97 10.17 0.62
CA ASP A 431 4.01 10.90 1.46
C ASP A 431 3.71 10.06 2.72
N GLY A 432 3.89 10.65 3.90
CA GLY A 432 3.81 9.93 5.20
C GLY A 432 5.14 9.35 5.71
N TYR A 433 6.24 9.52 4.98
CA TYR A 433 7.57 9.06 5.38
C TYR A 433 8.50 10.26 5.68
N ASN A 434 9.36 10.11 6.69
CA ASN A 434 10.27 11.16 7.15
C ASN A 434 11.68 10.63 7.37
N THR A 435 12.67 11.53 7.44
CA THR A 435 14.05 11.20 7.82
C THR A 435 14.31 11.47 9.30
N GLU A 436 14.91 10.52 10.00
CA GLU A 436 15.40 10.66 11.37
C GLU A 436 16.92 10.48 11.42
N LYS A 437 17.63 11.42 12.05
CA LYS A 437 19.08 11.29 12.25
C LYS A 437 19.41 10.39 13.43
N ILE A 438 20.11 9.30 13.17
CA ILE A 438 20.58 8.31 14.16
C ILE A 438 22.11 8.18 14.09
N GLY A 439 22.82 8.95 14.91
CA GLY A 439 24.29 9.01 14.85
C GLY A 439 24.79 9.62 13.55
N ASP A 440 25.62 8.87 12.81
CA ASP A 440 26.13 9.24 11.49
C ASP A 440 25.20 8.82 10.34
N TRP A 441 24.00 8.31 10.66
CA TRP A 441 23.03 7.81 9.69
C TRP A 441 21.74 8.63 9.71
N TYR A 442 21.03 8.61 8.58
CA TYR A 442 19.67 9.11 8.43
C TYR A 442 18.78 7.94 8.00
N ALA A 443 17.85 7.55 8.86
CA ALA A 443 16.88 6.50 8.56
C ALA A 443 15.61 7.12 7.98
N VAL A 444 15.09 6.54 6.91
CA VAL A 444 13.73 6.82 6.41
C VAL A 444 12.79 5.79 7.03
N GLY A 445 11.63 6.24 7.47
CA GLY A 445 10.59 5.34 7.95
C GLY A 445 9.23 6.00 7.94
N GLU A 446 8.20 5.19 8.16
CA GLU A 446 6.86 5.68 8.46
C GLU A 446 6.95 6.54 9.71
N GLY A 447 6.80 7.84 9.50
CA GLY A 447 6.79 8.79 10.58
C GLY A 447 5.43 9.44 10.57
N GLU A 448 4.72 9.40 11.69
CA GLU A 448 3.73 10.43 11.98
C GLU A 448 4.37 11.77 11.63
N VAL A 449 3.73 12.53 10.72
CA VAL A 449 4.17 13.89 10.38
C VAL A 449 4.41 14.57 11.72
N PRO A 450 5.64 15.02 12.05
CA PRO A 450 5.93 15.50 13.39
C PRO A 450 4.98 16.64 13.70
N VAL A 451 3.98 16.34 14.52
CA VAL A 451 2.91 17.27 14.86
C VAL A 451 3.55 18.35 15.72
N VAL A 452 3.54 19.58 15.22
CA VAL A 452 4.11 20.69 15.98
C VAL A 452 3.12 21.00 17.10
N GLU A 453 3.51 20.72 18.35
CA GLU A 453 2.77 21.24 19.50
C GLU A 453 2.85 22.77 19.51
N VAL A 454 1.69 23.41 19.46
CA VAL A 454 1.52 24.86 19.40
C VAL A 454 0.87 25.35 20.69
N ASN A 455 1.55 26.28 21.37
CA ASN A 455 1.01 27.00 22.53
C ASN A 455 1.07 28.53 22.38
N ASP A 456 1.47 29.03 21.21
CA ASP A 456 1.56 30.45 20.90
C ASP A 456 1.31 30.76 19.40
N GLN A 457 0.89 32.01 19.12
CA GLN A 457 0.52 32.47 17.78
C GLN A 457 1.67 32.48 16.77
N ALA A 458 2.92 32.69 17.21
CA ALA A 458 4.05 32.77 16.30
C ALA A 458 4.43 31.37 15.80
N THR A 459 4.41 30.38 16.69
CA THR A 459 4.62 28.97 16.36
C THR A 459 3.53 28.44 15.42
N LEU A 460 2.26 28.74 15.70
CA LEU A 460 1.15 28.42 14.81
C LEU A 460 1.38 28.90 13.38
N LYS A 461 1.74 30.19 13.25
CA LYS A 461 1.96 30.81 11.94
C LYS A 461 3.15 30.17 11.21
N ALA A 462 4.26 29.91 11.91
CA ALA A 462 5.45 29.33 11.29
C ALA A 462 5.19 27.88 10.82
N ALA A 463 4.50 27.08 11.62
CA ALA A 463 4.19 25.69 11.28
C ALA A 463 3.26 25.58 10.07
N LEU A 464 2.17 26.34 10.05
CA LEU A 464 1.21 26.33 8.94
C LEU A 464 1.80 26.90 7.63
N GLN A 465 2.73 27.85 7.70
CA GLN A 465 3.44 28.33 6.51
C GLN A 465 4.44 27.31 5.95
N ALA A 466 4.94 26.42 6.80
CA ALA A 466 5.82 25.33 6.41
C ALA A 466 5.05 24.08 5.93
N GLY A 467 3.71 24.11 5.91
CA GLY A 467 2.88 22.98 5.52
C GLY A 467 2.93 21.82 6.51
N LYS A 468 3.16 22.11 7.80
CA LYS A 468 3.22 21.09 8.85
C LYS A 468 1.89 20.93 9.55
N ASP A 469 1.58 19.70 9.92
CA ASP A 469 0.48 19.39 10.83
C ASP A 469 0.76 19.94 12.23
N VAL A 470 -0.30 20.37 12.92
CA VAL A 470 -0.20 21.06 14.21
C VAL A 470 -1.19 20.54 15.23
N GLU A 471 -0.75 20.50 16.48
CA GLU A 471 -1.60 20.27 17.66
C GLU A 471 -1.65 21.52 18.51
N LEU A 472 -2.81 22.15 18.56
CA LEU A 472 -3.01 23.36 19.37
C LEU A 472 -3.40 22.97 20.79
N GLN A 473 -2.65 23.49 21.75
CA GLN A 473 -3.03 23.49 23.14
C GLN A 473 -4.18 24.47 23.37
N ALA A 474 -5.02 24.19 24.37
CA ALA A 474 -6.16 25.04 24.73
C ALA A 474 -5.73 26.50 24.95
N GLY A 475 -6.44 27.43 24.31
CA GLY A 475 -6.05 28.84 24.31
C GLY A 475 -6.74 29.63 23.21
N GLU A 476 -6.44 30.93 23.16
CA GLU A 476 -6.97 31.83 22.13
C GLU A 476 -5.92 32.09 21.04
N TYR A 477 -6.35 31.98 19.79
CA TYR A 477 -5.52 32.18 18.60
C TYR A 477 -6.26 33.04 17.57
N THR A 478 -5.51 33.58 16.62
CA THR A 478 -6.04 34.17 15.39
C THR A 478 -5.70 33.25 14.23
N PHE A 479 -6.70 32.93 13.42
CA PHE A 479 -6.47 32.09 12.24
C PHE A 479 -5.58 32.85 11.24
N PRO A 480 -4.49 32.26 10.73
CA PRO A 480 -3.57 32.99 9.86
C PRO A 480 -4.23 33.34 8.52
N SER A 481 -4.04 34.57 8.06
CA SER A 481 -4.53 35.04 6.76
C SER A 481 -3.63 34.62 5.57
N SER A 482 -2.65 33.73 5.79
CA SER A 482 -1.67 33.32 4.78
C SER A 482 -2.07 32.02 4.09
N ASP A 483 -1.61 31.82 2.86
CA ASP A 483 -1.78 30.58 2.11
C ASP A 483 -1.21 29.39 2.88
N ILE A 484 -2.09 28.57 3.45
CA ILE A 484 -1.74 27.26 4.00
C ILE A 484 -1.56 26.32 2.80
N PRO A 485 -0.45 25.57 2.70
CA PRO A 485 -0.30 24.51 1.71
C PRO A 485 -1.46 23.50 1.82
N ALA A 486 -1.85 22.89 0.70
CA ALA A 486 -2.92 21.89 0.73
C ALA A 486 -2.49 20.65 1.52
N GLY A 487 -3.44 20.00 2.19
CA GLY A 487 -3.21 18.72 2.88
C GLY A 487 -2.68 18.83 4.32
N THR A 488 -2.68 20.00 4.94
CA THR A 488 -2.30 20.16 6.37
C THR A 488 -3.45 19.75 7.31
N THR A 489 -3.14 19.20 8.47
CA THR A 489 -4.10 18.89 9.55
C THR A 489 -3.86 19.76 10.78
N ILE A 490 -4.94 20.36 11.30
CA ILE A 490 -4.93 21.24 12.48
C ILE A 490 -5.81 20.60 13.57
N THR A 491 -5.19 19.91 14.51
CA THR A 491 -5.88 19.24 15.62
C THR A 491 -5.91 20.17 16.83
N CYS A 492 -7.09 20.41 17.41
CA CYS A 492 -7.26 21.36 18.49
C CYS A 492 -7.66 20.67 19.80
N ALA A 493 -6.91 20.93 20.88
CA ALA A 493 -7.29 20.49 22.20
C ALA A 493 -8.59 21.19 22.66
N PRO A 494 -9.42 20.54 23.50
CA PRO A 494 -10.64 21.15 24.02
C PRO A 494 -10.39 22.52 24.68
N GLY A 495 -11.15 23.54 24.26
CA GLY A 495 -10.98 24.92 24.72
C GLY A 495 -10.07 25.78 23.83
N THR A 496 -9.67 25.29 22.65
CA THR A 496 -9.00 26.09 21.61
C THR A 496 -10.01 26.98 20.89
N VAL A 497 -9.75 28.30 20.89
CA VAL A 497 -10.64 29.31 20.31
C VAL A 497 -9.90 30.13 19.26
N PHE A 498 -10.45 30.20 18.05
CA PHE A 498 -10.03 31.14 17.01
C PHE A 498 -10.94 32.37 17.01
N ASN A 499 -10.39 33.54 17.34
CA ASN A 499 -11.12 34.80 17.43
C ASN A 499 -11.14 35.52 16.08
N GLY A 500 -12.35 35.69 15.52
CA GLY A 500 -12.68 36.57 14.38
C GLY A 500 -11.92 36.30 13.09
N ASN A 501 -12.60 35.76 12.07
CA ASN A 501 -11.97 35.55 10.76
C ASN A 501 -12.84 36.05 9.59
N SER A 502 -12.25 36.87 8.71
CA SER A 502 -12.92 37.35 7.49
C SER A 502 -12.84 36.39 6.31
N SER A 503 -12.10 35.27 6.42
CA SER A 503 -11.96 34.24 5.38
C SER A 503 -11.26 32.98 5.94
N LEU A 504 -11.83 31.80 5.74
CA LEU A 504 -11.27 30.52 6.22
C LEU A 504 -10.92 29.62 5.02
N ASN A 505 -9.92 30.04 4.25
CA ASN A 505 -9.48 29.32 3.06
C ASN A 505 -8.25 28.46 3.37
N ILE A 506 -8.44 27.17 3.61
CA ILE A 506 -7.36 26.24 3.98
C ILE A 506 -7.00 25.24 2.86
N LYS A 507 -7.49 25.45 1.62
CA LYS A 507 -7.09 24.72 0.41
C LYS A 507 -7.09 23.18 0.55
N GLY A 508 -8.24 22.59 0.90
CA GLY A 508 -8.38 21.14 1.09
C GLY A 508 -7.74 20.57 2.37
N SER A 509 -7.12 21.40 3.21
CA SER A 509 -6.64 21.02 4.55
C SER A 509 -7.79 20.75 5.53
N THR A 510 -7.48 20.19 6.70
CA THR A 510 -8.45 19.80 7.72
C THR A 510 -8.24 20.54 9.05
N VAL A 511 -9.33 20.96 9.71
CA VAL A 511 -9.33 21.46 11.09
C VAL A 511 -10.26 20.59 11.94
N GLU A 512 -9.79 20.15 13.11
CA GLU A 512 -10.52 19.27 14.01
C GLU A 512 -10.61 19.87 15.43
N GLY A 513 -11.82 19.91 16.00
CA GLY A 513 -12.04 20.24 17.42
C GLY A 513 -11.98 21.72 17.80
N ALA A 514 -11.95 22.64 16.83
CA ALA A 514 -11.78 24.08 17.10
C ALA A 514 -13.10 24.80 17.40
N THR A 515 -13.06 25.82 18.26
CA THR A 515 -14.14 26.81 18.36
C THR A 515 -13.76 28.08 17.61
N PHE A 516 -14.51 28.45 16.58
CA PHE A 516 -14.41 29.75 15.92
C PHE A 516 -15.44 30.68 16.55
N SER A 517 -15.01 31.87 17.01
CA SER A 517 -15.92 32.83 17.63
C SER A 517 -15.67 34.28 17.23
N ASN A 518 -16.73 35.07 17.16
CA ASN A 518 -16.67 36.52 17.01
C ASN A 518 -17.87 37.19 17.70
N GLU A 519 -17.61 37.95 18.76
CA GLU A 519 -18.64 38.64 19.54
C GLU A 519 -19.32 39.80 18.80
N ASN A 520 -18.71 40.33 17.74
CA ASN A 520 -19.28 41.45 16.98
C ASN A 520 -19.07 41.23 15.48
N GLY A 521 -20.08 40.68 14.80
CA GLY A 521 -20.08 40.48 13.34
C GLY A 521 -20.03 39.02 12.89
N ASN A 522 -19.27 38.73 11.84
CA ASN A 522 -19.21 37.39 11.24
C ASN A 522 -18.03 36.61 11.84
N THR A 523 -18.26 35.39 12.32
CA THR A 523 -17.19 34.48 12.74
C THR A 523 -16.40 33.98 11.56
N VAL A 524 -17.10 33.60 10.48
CA VAL A 524 -16.53 33.49 9.14
C VAL A 524 -17.39 34.26 8.15
N GLY A 525 -16.75 35.04 7.29
CA GLY A 525 -17.31 35.55 6.04
C GLY A 525 -16.34 35.35 4.89
N GLY A 526 -16.71 35.72 3.66
CA GLY A 526 -15.79 35.64 2.52
C GLY A 526 -15.52 34.21 2.07
N THR A 527 -14.30 33.91 1.61
CA THR A 527 -13.99 32.58 1.07
C THR A 527 -13.82 31.55 2.20
N ILE A 528 -14.43 30.39 2.03
CA ILE A 528 -14.23 29.23 2.90
C ILE A 528 -13.99 28.00 2.05
N ASN A 529 -12.90 27.28 2.35
CA ASN A 529 -12.46 26.06 1.66
C ASN A 529 -11.84 25.12 2.68
N GLY A 530 -11.99 23.81 2.51
CA GLY A 530 -11.37 22.79 3.38
C GLY A 530 -12.39 21.91 4.11
N THR A 531 -11.86 21.07 5.00
CA THR A 531 -12.63 20.12 5.82
C THR A 531 -12.59 20.55 7.28
N PHE A 532 -13.75 20.54 7.94
CA PHE A 532 -13.89 20.91 9.36
C PHE A 532 -14.62 19.79 10.09
N LYS A 533 -14.02 19.27 11.15
CA LYS A 533 -14.60 18.19 11.97
C LYS A 533 -14.71 18.61 13.41
N ASP A 534 -15.79 18.23 14.07
CA ASP A 534 -16.01 18.48 15.51
C ASP A 534 -15.82 19.96 15.91
N CYS A 535 -16.08 20.88 14.98
CA CYS A 535 -15.86 22.32 15.17
C CYS A 535 -17.13 23.03 15.62
N VAL A 536 -16.97 24.11 16.39
CA VAL A 536 -18.05 25.00 16.80
C VAL A 536 -17.84 26.37 16.17
N PHE A 537 -18.83 26.87 15.44
CA PHE A 537 -18.86 28.22 14.90
C PHE A 537 -19.93 29.00 15.67
N THR A 538 -19.54 30.05 16.39
CA THR A 538 -20.47 30.80 17.24
C THR A 538 -20.20 32.30 17.23
N GLY A 539 -21.19 33.12 17.61
CA GLY A 539 -21.12 34.58 17.64
C GLY A 539 -22.39 35.22 17.09
N ASP A 540 -22.37 36.53 16.81
CA ASP A 540 -23.51 37.22 16.18
C ASP A 540 -23.97 36.50 14.90
N ASN A 541 -23.00 36.08 14.09
CA ASN A 541 -23.21 35.30 12.88
C ASN A 541 -22.11 34.24 12.81
N ALA A 542 -22.48 32.95 12.86
CA ALA A 542 -21.51 31.86 12.76
C ALA A 542 -20.87 31.84 11.36
N LEU A 543 -21.64 31.62 10.29
CA LEU A 543 -21.19 31.86 8.91
C LEU A 543 -22.09 32.87 8.21
N ARG A 544 -21.51 33.91 7.61
CA ARG A 544 -22.29 34.91 6.86
C ARG A 544 -21.55 35.50 5.66
N TYR A 545 -22.25 35.49 4.52
CA TYR A 545 -21.69 35.89 3.22
C TYR A 545 -20.46 35.07 2.83
N CYS A 546 -20.58 33.74 3.00
CA CYS A 546 -19.52 32.82 2.64
C CYS A 546 -19.57 32.44 1.15
N TYR A 547 -18.40 32.17 0.58
CA TYR A 547 -18.20 31.76 -0.81
C TYR A 547 -17.33 30.49 -0.88
N ALA A 548 -17.87 29.41 -1.45
CA ALA A 548 -17.16 28.15 -1.66
C ALA A 548 -16.24 28.24 -2.91
N GLY A 549 -14.94 28.43 -2.67
CA GLY A 549 -13.92 28.50 -3.73
C GLY A 549 -13.48 27.13 -4.23
N GLU A 550 -13.62 26.11 -3.40
CA GLU A 550 -13.38 24.68 -3.60
C GLU A 550 -14.48 23.90 -2.87
N THR A 551 -14.46 22.57 -2.92
CA THR A 551 -15.37 21.75 -2.11
C THR A 551 -15.13 22.01 -0.62
N VAL A 552 -16.21 22.23 0.13
CA VAL A 552 -16.18 22.48 1.57
C VAL A 552 -16.92 21.36 2.28
N VAL A 553 -16.30 20.78 3.31
CA VAL A 553 -16.88 19.68 4.08
C VAL A 553 -16.92 20.03 5.57
N PHE A 554 -18.08 19.84 6.19
CA PHE A 554 -18.27 19.94 7.63
C PHE A 554 -18.81 18.61 8.15
N GLU A 555 -18.16 18.04 9.17
CA GLU A 555 -18.56 16.79 9.81
C GLU A 555 -18.73 17.01 11.32
N ASN A 556 -19.88 16.64 11.87
CA ASN A 556 -20.20 16.78 13.29
C ASN A 556 -19.94 18.20 13.85
N CYS A 557 -20.21 19.24 13.07
CA CYS A 557 -19.99 20.63 13.46
C CYS A 557 -21.25 21.30 14.03
N VAL A 558 -21.06 22.33 14.86
CA VAL A 558 -22.14 23.14 15.43
C VAL A 558 -22.07 24.57 14.93
N PHE A 559 -23.18 25.07 14.37
CA PHE A 559 -23.35 26.45 13.92
C PHE A 559 -24.35 27.17 14.84
N ASP A 560 -23.81 27.87 15.84
CA ASP A 560 -24.56 28.56 16.89
C ASP A 560 -24.44 30.08 16.78
N GLY A 561 -25.13 30.63 15.78
CA GLY A 561 -25.20 32.07 15.55
C GLY A 561 -26.41 32.74 16.19
N ASP A 562 -26.23 33.95 16.71
CA ASP A 562 -27.32 34.73 17.30
C ASP A 562 -28.32 35.22 16.24
N LEU A 563 -27.87 35.45 15.01
CA LEU A 563 -28.75 35.76 13.86
C LEU A 563 -28.61 34.73 12.74
N TYR A 564 -27.39 34.49 12.26
CA TYR A 564 -27.14 33.54 11.16
C TYR A 564 -26.34 32.34 11.65
N GLY A 565 -26.86 31.13 11.45
CA GLY A 565 -26.12 29.88 11.65
C GLY A 565 -25.16 29.65 10.49
N ALA A 566 -25.71 29.30 9.33
CA ALA A 566 -24.94 29.11 8.11
C ALA A 566 -25.51 29.89 6.93
N HIS A 567 -24.71 30.80 6.38
CA HIS A 567 -25.06 31.52 5.15
C HIS A 567 -23.94 31.50 4.11
N PHE A 568 -24.20 30.76 3.03
CA PHE A 568 -23.42 30.76 1.80
C PHE A 568 -24.13 31.61 0.73
N ASP A 569 -23.53 32.72 0.34
CA ASP A 569 -24.08 33.66 -0.65
C ASP A 569 -23.72 33.23 -2.09
N GLY A 570 -22.59 32.51 -2.25
CA GLY A 570 -22.19 31.95 -3.55
C GLY A 570 -20.98 31.02 -3.50
N GLY A 571 -20.29 30.89 -4.63
CA GLY A 571 -19.26 29.87 -4.88
C GLY A 571 -19.66 28.95 -6.03
N SER A 572 -18.71 28.27 -6.67
CA SER A 572 -18.97 27.39 -7.83
C SER A 572 -18.59 25.93 -7.56
N ASN A 573 -18.68 25.52 -6.30
CA ASN A 573 -18.25 24.21 -5.82
C ASN A 573 -19.28 23.65 -4.85
N ASP A 574 -19.03 22.42 -4.41
CA ASP A 574 -19.91 21.68 -3.52
C ASP A 574 -19.71 22.10 -2.06
N VAL A 575 -20.81 22.10 -1.30
CA VAL A 575 -20.78 22.30 0.15
C VAL A 575 -21.51 21.12 0.79
N ILE A 576 -20.83 20.43 1.68
CA ILE A 576 -21.30 19.19 2.29
C ILE A 576 -21.30 19.37 3.81
N PHE A 577 -22.45 19.14 4.44
CA PHE A 577 -22.59 19.05 5.89
C PHE A 577 -23.06 17.65 6.24
N LYS A 578 -22.35 17.00 7.16
CA LYS A 578 -22.69 15.69 7.71
C LYS A 578 -22.83 15.80 9.22
N ASP A 579 -23.93 15.30 9.77
CA ASP A 579 -24.21 15.25 11.21
C ASP A 579 -24.05 16.60 11.92
N CYS A 580 -24.28 17.71 11.21
CA CYS A 580 -24.11 19.06 11.74
C CYS A 580 -25.37 19.56 12.44
N THR A 581 -25.19 20.42 13.44
CA THR A 581 -26.29 21.11 14.13
C THR A 581 -26.30 22.59 13.79
N PHE A 582 -27.46 23.12 13.42
CA PHE A 582 -27.65 24.53 13.05
C PHE A 582 -28.66 25.20 13.95
N SER A 583 -28.45 26.49 14.19
CA SER A 583 -29.41 27.39 14.81
C SER A 583 -29.37 28.76 14.14
N GLY A 584 -30.37 29.60 14.42
CA GLY A 584 -30.50 30.88 13.74
C GLY A 584 -31.01 30.76 12.31
N PHE A 585 -30.82 31.82 11.52
CA PHE A 585 -31.21 31.86 10.12
C PHE A 585 -30.16 31.19 9.23
N ASN A 586 -30.56 30.16 8.47
CA ASN A 586 -29.71 29.45 7.53
C ASN A 586 -30.17 29.69 6.09
N THR A 587 -29.23 29.97 5.18
CA THR A 587 -29.57 30.21 3.78
C THR A 587 -28.41 29.86 2.84
N PHE A 588 -28.71 29.12 1.77
CA PHE A 588 -27.72 28.61 0.84
C PHE A 588 -28.05 29.06 -0.58
N GLY A 589 -27.15 29.86 -1.17
CA GLY A 589 -27.32 30.55 -2.44
C GLY A 589 -27.33 29.64 -3.66
N SER A 590 -27.90 30.14 -4.76
CA SER A 590 -28.13 29.38 -6.00
C SER A 590 -26.90 29.14 -6.86
N ALA A 591 -25.78 29.78 -6.52
CA ALA A 591 -24.53 29.70 -7.27
C ALA A 591 -23.73 28.43 -6.98
N LEU A 592 -23.93 27.80 -5.81
CA LEU A 592 -23.28 26.55 -5.44
C LEU A 592 -23.54 25.46 -6.49
N THR A 593 -22.56 24.62 -6.75
CA THR A 593 -22.71 23.49 -7.68
C THR A 593 -23.71 22.49 -7.11
N LYS A 594 -23.51 22.11 -5.85
CA LYS A 594 -24.42 21.28 -5.08
C LYS A 594 -24.26 21.54 -3.57
N LEU A 595 -25.39 21.57 -2.87
CA LEU A 595 -25.45 21.50 -1.42
C LEU A 595 -25.84 20.08 -1.00
N THR A 596 -25.15 19.52 -0.02
CA THR A 596 -25.56 18.28 0.64
C THR A 596 -25.68 18.51 2.14
N LEU A 597 -26.86 18.22 2.69
CA LEU A 597 -27.15 18.19 4.11
C LEU A 597 -27.50 16.73 4.44
N ASP A 598 -26.65 16.06 5.21
CA ASP A 598 -26.80 14.64 5.55
C ASP A 598 -26.78 14.49 7.08
N GLY A 599 -27.80 13.85 7.67
CA GLY A 599 -27.90 13.65 9.13
C GLY A 599 -27.98 14.95 9.95
N CYS A 600 -28.25 16.10 9.33
CA CYS A 600 -28.17 17.41 10.01
C CYS A 600 -29.41 17.73 10.86
N THR A 601 -29.23 18.50 11.93
CA THR A 601 -30.32 18.95 12.81
C THR A 601 -30.43 20.48 12.85
N PHE A 602 -31.64 21.00 12.64
CA PHE A 602 -31.96 22.43 12.75
C PHE A 602 -32.79 22.67 14.02
N VAL A 603 -32.31 23.55 14.88
CA VAL A 603 -32.87 23.77 16.22
C VAL A 603 -32.79 25.24 16.63
N ALA A 604 -33.78 25.70 17.37
CA ALA A 604 -33.75 27.00 18.00
C ALA A 604 -32.71 27.06 19.14
N ASN A 605 -31.84 28.07 19.12
CA ASN A 605 -30.90 28.33 20.22
C ASN A 605 -31.45 29.32 21.27
N GLY A 606 -32.64 29.89 21.04
CA GLY A 606 -33.24 30.93 21.89
C GLY A 606 -32.55 32.29 21.82
N LYS A 607 -31.57 32.47 20.92
CA LYS A 607 -30.85 33.74 20.69
C LYS A 607 -31.41 34.52 19.51
N SER A 608 -32.03 33.83 18.55
CA SER A 608 -32.65 34.41 17.36
C SER A 608 -34.15 34.11 17.28
N ASP A 609 -34.89 34.99 16.60
CA ASP A 609 -36.30 34.76 16.24
C ASP A 609 -36.46 33.78 15.06
N TYR A 610 -35.37 33.24 14.52
CA TYR A 610 -35.30 32.41 13.33
C TYR A 610 -34.81 30.99 13.62
N ASN A 611 -35.46 30.01 13.01
CA ASN A 611 -35.00 28.64 12.95
C ASN A 611 -35.46 28.00 11.64
N GLY A 612 -34.59 27.27 10.96
CA GLY A 612 -34.88 26.68 9.65
C GLY A 612 -33.90 27.12 8.57
N VAL A 613 -34.28 26.90 7.30
CA VAL A 613 -33.36 26.98 6.17
C VAL A 613 -34.00 27.47 4.88
N ASN A 614 -33.25 28.26 4.10
CA ASN A 614 -33.55 28.59 2.70
C ASN A 614 -32.59 27.88 1.74
N LEU A 615 -33.14 27.20 0.74
CA LEU A 615 -32.40 26.46 -0.27
C LEU A 615 -32.64 27.09 -1.65
N TRP A 616 -31.64 27.78 -2.20
CA TRP A 616 -31.77 28.52 -3.47
C TRP A 616 -31.20 27.76 -4.69
N GLY A 617 -30.42 26.70 -4.46
CA GLY A 617 -29.64 25.97 -5.47
C GLY A 617 -29.91 24.47 -5.49
N ASN A 618 -29.12 23.70 -6.24
CA ASN A 618 -29.24 22.24 -6.24
C ASN A 618 -28.89 21.70 -4.85
N SER A 619 -29.79 20.95 -4.23
CA SER A 619 -29.62 20.50 -2.85
C SER A 619 -30.12 19.08 -2.65
N ASP A 620 -29.31 18.26 -1.98
CA ASP A 620 -29.74 16.98 -1.41
C ASP A 620 -29.82 17.14 0.11
N VAL A 621 -31.00 16.85 0.67
CA VAL A 621 -31.28 16.89 2.11
C VAL A 621 -31.69 15.48 2.52
N ILE A 622 -30.84 14.83 3.31
CA ILE A 622 -30.90 13.41 3.61
C ILE A 622 -30.87 13.25 5.13
N ASP A 623 -31.78 12.45 5.69
CA ASP A 623 -31.80 12.10 7.11
C ASP A 623 -31.80 13.30 8.08
N CYS A 624 -32.25 14.46 7.61
CA CYS A 624 -32.23 15.70 8.40
C CYS A 624 -33.46 15.85 9.29
N THR A 625 -33.25 16.47 10.46
CA THR A 625 -34.30 16.77 11.44
C THR A 625 -34.46 18.28 11.61
N PHE A 626 -35.68 18.78 11.47
CA PHE A 626 -36.04 20.18 11.73
C PHE A 626 -36.91 20.25 12.98
N ILE A 627 -36.46 20.91 14.04
CA ILE A 627 -37.19 21.03 15.32
C ILE A 627 -37.86 22.40 15.36
N PHE A 628 -39.16 22.46 15.11
CA PHE A 628 -40.01 23.65 15.05
C PHE A 628 -41.02 23.67 16.20
N ASP A 629 -40.53 23.80 17.43
CA ASP A 629 -41.34 23.70 18.65
C ASP A 629 -42.03 25.02 19.05
N GLY A 630 -42.04 26.02 18.15
CA GLY A 630 -42.60 27.35 18.39
C GLY A 630 -41.76 28.21 19.32
N SER A 631 -40.50 27.83 19.58
CA SER A 631 -39.59 28.63 20.39
C SER A 631 -38.99 29.82 19.61
N CYS A 632 -38.98 29.77 18.28
CA CYS A 632 -38.66 30.91 17.41
C CYS A 632 -39.93 31.52 16.79
N TYR A 633 -39.94 32.83 16.54
CA TYR A 633 -41.08 33.50 15.90
C TYR A 633 -41.27 33.05 14.44
N TYR A 634 -40.17 32.66 13.79
CA TYR A 634 -40.20 32.15 12.45
C TYR A 634 -39.49 30.80 12.31
N GLU A 635 -40.25 29.81 11.86
CA GLU A 635 -39.82 28.42 11.70
C GLU A 635 -40.21 27.91 10.30
N TRP A 636 -39.25 27.55 9.46
CA TRP A 636 -39.57 27.21 8.07
C TRP A 636 -38.53 26.33 7.37
N VAL A 637 -38.97 25.70 6.27
CA VAL A 637 -38.08 25.17 5.23
C VAL A 637 -38.51 25.81 3.91
N ASP A 638 -37.65 26.63 3.32
CA ASP A 638 -37.93 27.37 2.10
C ASP A 638 -37.10 26.82 0.94
N ALA A 639 -37.77 26.54 -0.17
CA ALA A 639 -37.23 25.94 -1.36
C ALA A 639 -37.46 26.90 -2.53
N CYS A 640 -36.41 27.63 -2.91
CA CYS A 640 -36.47 28.69 -3.90
C CYS A 640 -35.55 28.38 -5.08
N GLY A 641 -35.96 28.67 -6.32
CA GLY A 641 -35.07 28.58 -7.49
C GLY A 641 -35.72 27.96 -8.71
N ASN A 642 -35.54 28.60 -9.87
CA ASN A 642 -36.00 28.06 -11.14
C ASN A 642 -34.95 27.09 -11.70
N ASN A 643 -35.38 25.94 -12.22
CA ASN A 643 -34.51 24.93 -12.85
C ASN A 643 -33.41 24.36 -11.92
N LYS A 644 -33.74 24.11 -10.65
CA LYS A 644 -32.83 23.48 -9.68
C LYS A 644 -33.42 22.16 -9.19
N THR A 645 -32.55 21.25 -8.76
CA THR A 645 -32.95 19.96 -8.21
C THR A 645 -32.87 20.02 -6.69
N LEU A 646 -34.01 19.86 -6.01
CA LEU A 646 -34.10 19.72 -4.55
C LEU A 646 -34.63 18.33 -4.22
N ASN A 647 -33.82 17.53 -3.53
CA ASN A 647 -34.19 16.19 -3.10
C ASN A 647 -34.25 16.12 -1.58
N PHE A 648 -35.39 15.70 -1.05
CA PHE A 648 -35.56 15.39 0.38
C PHE A 648 -35.74 13.88 0.52
N THR A 649 -34.88 13.26 1.32
CA THR A 649 -34.90 11.81 1.60
C THR A 649 -34.91 11.60 3.11
N ASN A 650 -35.94 10.91 3.61
CA ASN A 650 -36.06 10.52 5.02
C ASN A 650 -35.86 11.68 6.03
N CYS A 651 -36.28 12.89 5.67
CA CYS A 651 -36.23 14.04 6.54
C CYS A 651 -37.50 14.15 7.38
N VAL A 652 -37.40 14.80 8.55
CA VAL A 652 -38.55 14.99 9.46
C VAL A 652 -38.61 16.41 10.01
N VAL A 653 -39.83 16.89 10.21
CA VAL A 653 -40.15 18.10 10.98
C VAL A 653 -40.79 17.68 12.30
N ASN A 654 -40.29 18.18 13.42
CA ASN A 654 -40.81 17.95 14.75
C ASN A 654 -41.37 19.24 15.34
N ASP A 655 -42.67 19.31 15.60
CA ASP A 655 -43.34 20.52 16.11
C ASP A 655 -43.29 20.66 17.65
N GLY A 656 -42.43 19.87 18.31
CA GLY A 656 -42.37 19.72 19.76
C GLY A 656 -43.38 18.71 20.33
N THR A 657 -44.39 18.31 19.56
CA THR A 657 -45.42 17.32 19.98
C THR A 657 -45.64 16.18 18.98
N ASN A 658 -45.41 16.42 17.69
CA ASN A 658 -45.60 15.49 16.60
C ASN A 658 -44.37 15.48 15.70
N THR A 659 -44.16 14.37 15.00
CA THR A 659 -43.14 14.24 13.96
C THR A 659 -43.82 13.99 12.63
N MET A 660 -43.53 14.83 11.63
CA MET A 660 -44.07 14.76 10.28
C MET A 660 -42.94 14.47 9.30
N PRO A 661 -43.12 13.53 8.35
CA PRO A 661 -42.14 13.32 7.29
C PRO A 661 -42.11 14.54 6.36
N LEU A 662 -40.90 14.92 5.94
CA LEU A 662 -40.65 15.91 4.89
C LEU A 662 -40.05 15.18 3.69
N ASP A 663 -40.84 15.07 2.62
CA ASP A 663 -40.41 14.46 1.36
C ASP A 663 -40.58 15.41 0.17
N SER A 664 -39.96 15.06 -0.96
CA SER A 664 -39.98 15.88 -2.18
C SER A 664 -41.36 16.04 -2.81
N SER A 665 -42.36 15.24 -2.43
CA SER A 665 -43.73 15.35 -2.92
C SER A 665 -44.54 16.46 -2.23
N ILE A 666 -44.11 16.87 -1.03
CA ILE A 666 -44.71 17.96 -0.24
C ILE A 666 -44.27 19.35 -0.77
N VAL A 667 -43.15 19.42 -1.50
CA VAL A 667 -42.51 20.69 -1.91
C VAL A 667 -42.95 21.21 -3.29
N GLY A 668 -43.48 20.36 -4.18
CA GLY A 668 -44.19 20.75 -5.42
C GLY A 668 -43.38 21.44 -6.54
N ASP A 669 -43.80 21.25 -7.80
CA ASP A 669 -43.11 21.63 -9.04
C ASP A 669 -42.90 23.17 -9.23
N TYR A 670 -41.77 23.53 -9.85
CA TYR A 670 -40.97 24.74 -9.57
C TYR A 670 -41.43 26.03 -10.29
N GLY A 671 -41.90 27.02 -9.52
CA GLY A 671 -42.12 28.40 -9.99
C GLY A 671 -42.25 29.42 -8.84
N SER A 672 -41.35 30.41 -8.81
CA SER A 672 -41.23 31.58 -7.91
C SER A 672 -42.00 31.55 -6.58
N ASN A 673 -41.26 31.22 -5.50
CA ASN A 673 -41.57 31.36 -4.06
C ASN A 673 -42.61 30.38 -3.49
N ASN A 674 -42.23 29.11 -3.34
CA ASN A 674 -42.95 28.14 -2.53
C ASN A 674 -42.25 27.98 -1.17
N THR A 675 -42.68 28.76 -0.18
CA THR A 675 -42.24 28.60 1.20
C THR A 675 -43.17 27.61 1.92
N ILE A 676 -42.62 26.51 2.42
CA ILE A 676 -43.35 25.67 3.39
C ILE A 676 -43.17 26.33 4.76
N ASN A 677 -44.12 27.21 5.07
CA ASN A 677 -44.20 27.81 6.39
C ASN A 677 -44.93 26.84 7.33
N PHE A 678 -44.27 26.43 8.40
CA PHE A 678 -44.89 25.76 9.52
C PHE A 678 -45.18 26.87 10.56
N TYR A 679 -46.45 27.26 10.69
CA TYR A 679 -46.88 28.30 11.64
C TYR A 679 -47.36 27.70 12.96
#